data_AF-A0A4V3DMS2-F1
#
_entry.id   AF-A0A4V3DMS2-F1
#
_cell.length_a   1.000
_cell.length_b   1.000
_cell.length_c   1.000
_cell.angle_alpha   90.00
_cell.angle_beta   90.00
_cell.angle_gamma   90.00
#
_symmetry.space_group_name_H-M   'P 1'
#
loop_
_entity.id
_entity.type
_entity.pdbx_description
1 polymer ?
#
loop_
_entity_poly.entity_id
_entity_poly.type
_entity_poly.pdbx_seq_one_letter_code
_entity_poly.pdbx_strand_id
1 'polypeptide(L)'
;MRPSRLCAAALLAVPLVAAALDDPLFRDSFEANMGFRSIRLPDRNDAVACSGAANASAQIARVYVIQTHLLEPTHPFFVLAANRPALLKVDVTGSGTAPQVRVAASVAGRALGSLCLAGPASLPASVDPNAPSRSNSFTLTLPAGWMQAGLALNITAGSAVRTLDAATLKLGPEPILTLLAPDLMLFGDTAPTPKPANWEQQYLSTLPVSAIHYTGVVPIVTNRFPISPRSDGRTGSGVTTAQPAMIATTKPSCTAAQQSAGTCTLYSGFGFINGGRRAVEVLMNANGMERFAQIYGTFSLNNQIGGGLAGGGVGAGDDFGLTFNHEMGHSADMPHWGDSWYGRVPAPTGDRQHPYAGEYGSLPNSPTGGGFGSSWAYDYASDSFIAPVCAATGKERQEPMQRSGSTCLPPGQAYDWYSDYSSLFQFRFFVGAAAAYSGSVAYPRDPLGNAAATPFQMPAKGGKVVAVLPNSSQPLLKRWDTASGSYVAQAQPALSANQMKHFYPQQYNTKVVTVWGSYSSATPAATSIQPPLRYVGHLKKTWNPSDAADFTDIKSWVSGDAFWWGADLVLRVNYSDGSFRQAVLKVAPRSADPLSGDSYAPWAVNLPDDKTIASMVLYSRPMEVRNPGDNRPYNLSYSGNTTTAANYMSTATVVANWP
;
A
#
# COMPACT_ATOMS: atom_id res chain seq x y z
N MET A 1 59.29 -22.79 -0.53
CA MET A 1 60.12 -21.61 -0.21
C MET A 1 59.23 -20.36 -0.26
N ARG A 2 59.28 -19.57 0.81
CA ARG A 2 58.62 -18.27 1.08
C ARG A 2 59.18 -17.14 0.17
N PRO A 3 58.68 -15.87 0.18
CA PRO A 3 57.55 -15.30 0.95
C PRO A 3 56.66 -14.22 0.23
N SER A 4 55.54 -13.92 0.91
CA SER A 4 54.88 -12.62 1.20
C SER A 4 54.64 -11.53 0.14
N ARG A 5 53.42 -10.99 0.16
CA ARG A 5 53.14 -9.56 0.47
C ARG A 5 51.70 -9.38 0.96
N LEU A 6 51.59 -8.99 2.24
CA LEU A 6 50.39 -8.40 2.84
C LEU A 6 50.20 -6.99 2.25
N CYS A 7 48.97 -6.65 1.87
CA CYS A 7 48.50 -5.26 1.84
C CYS A 7 47.32 -5.15 2.81
N ALA A 8 47.57 -4.50 3.95
CA ALA A 8 46.55 -4.04 4.86
C ALA A 8 45.86 -2.82 4.21
N ALA A 9 44.59 -2.96 3.84
CA ALA A 9 43.75 -1.82 3.50
C ALA A 9 43.16 -1.26 4.80
N ALA A 10 43.62 -0.08 5.19
CA ALA A 10 43.00 0.71 6.25
C ALA A 10 41.58 1.10 5.81
N LEU A 11 40.55 0.54 6.46
CA LEU A 11 39.19 1.06 6.39
C LEU A 11 39.17 2.41 7.13
N LEU A 12 39.22 3.49 6.35
CA LEU A 12 38.80 4.81 6.81
C LEU A 12 37.28 4.75 7.04
N ALA A 13 36.87 4.72 8.30
CA ALA A 13 35.48 4.94 8.70
C ALA A 13 35.11 6.38 8.33
N VAL A 14 34.45 6.56 7.18
CA VAL A 14 33.77 7.81 6.85
C VAL A 14 32.55 7.91 7.77
N PRO A 15 32.34 9.01 8.51
CA PRO A 15 31.12 9.18 9.29
C PRO A 15 29.96 9.31 8.29
N LEU A 16 29.13 8.27 8.20
CA LEU A 16 27.83 8.34 7.55
C LEU A 16 26.95 9.31 8.35
N VAL A 17 26.94 10.58 7.94
CA VAL A 17 25.86 11.49 8.29
C VAL A 17 24.67 11.06 7.41
N ALA A 18 23.83 10.17 7.94
CA ALA A 18 22.56 9.85 7.31
C ALA A 18 21.73 11.14 7.27
N ALA A 19 21.56 11.71 6.08
CA ALA A 19 20.55 12.73 5.84
C ALA A 19 19.18 12.03 5.94
N ALA A 20 18.67 11.93 7.17
CA ALA A 20 17.30 11.52 7.44
C ALA A 20 16.36 12.51 6.74
N LEU A 21 15.18 12.05 6.33
CA LEU A 21 14.08 12.89 5.82
C LEU A 21 13.52 13.87 6.87
N ASP A 22 14.25 14.12 7.95
CA ASP A 22 13.83 14.90 9.11
C ASP A 22 13.99 16.40 8.89
N ASP A 23 13.73 16.85 7.66
CA ASP A 23 13.59 18.27 7.36
C ASP A 23 12.12 18.66 7.61
N PRO A 24 11.81 19.54 8.57
CA PRO A 24 10.46 20.07 8.77
C PRO A 24 9.85 20.65 7.46
N LEU A 25 10.70 21.12 6.53
CA LEU A 25 10.27 21.56 5.20
C LEU A 25 9.66 20.43 4.36
N PHE A 26 9.98 19.16 4.63
CA PHE A 26 9.41 17.99 3.94
C PHE A 26 7.93 17.77 4.30
N ARG A 27 7.58 17.97 5.58
CA ARG A 27 6.23 17.70 6.10
C ARG A 27 5.22 18.73 5.60
N ASP A 28 5.56 20.01 5.73
CA ASP A 28 4.61 21.10 5.47
C ASP A 28 4.45 21.38 3.97
N SER A 29 5.44 21.00 3.15
CA SER A 29 5.41 21.17 1.69
C SER A 29 4.64 20.07 0.95
N PHE A 30 4.54 18.86 1.49
CA PHE A 30 3.80 17.77 0.84
C PHE A 30 2.28 18.02 0.88
N GLU A 31 1.75 18.45 2.02
CA GLU A 31 0.31 18.71 2.18
C GLU A 31 -0.16 19.86 1.29
N ALA A 32 0.57 20.98 1.32
CA ALA A 32 0.23 22.17 0.57
C ALA A 32 0.32 21.98 -0.96
N ASN A 33 1.24 21.13 -1.44
CA ASN A 33 1.57 21.06 -2.86
C ASN A 33 1.12 19.76 -3.57
N MET A 34 0.79 18.67 -2.87
CA MET A 34 0.21 17.45 -3.47
C MET A 34 -1.30 17.29 -3.21
N GLY A 35 -1.88 18.03 -2.25
CA GLY A 35 -3.31 17.91 -1.90
C GLY A 35 -3.63 16.72 -0.98
N PHE A 36 -2.67 16.28 -0.17
CA PHE A 36 -2.84 15.22 0.82
C PHE A 36 -2.77 15.77 2.24
N ARG A 37 -3.40 15.07 3.19
CA ARG A 37 -3.18 15.26 4.62
C ARG A 37 -2.20 14.20 5.13
N SER A 38 -1.20 14.60 5.89
CA SER A 38 -0.30 13.71 6.63
C SER A 38 -0.90 13.33 7.98
N ILE A 39 -1.27 12.07 8.12
CA ILE A 39 -1.71 11.45 9.36
C ILE A 39 -0.50 10.83 10.05
N ARG A 40 -0.29 11.16 11.33
CA ARG A 40 0.78 10.63 12.18
C ARG A 40 0.25 10.29 13.57
N LEU A 41 0.93 9.40 14.27
CA LEU A 41 0.69 9.17 15.69
C LEU A 41 1.26 10.36 16.48
N PRO A 42 0.50 10.95 17.42
CA PRO A 42 0.99 12.07 18.22
C PRO A 42 2.05 11.59 19.22
N ASP A 43 2.97 12.46 19.62
CA ASP A 43 3.82 12.19 20.78
C ASP A 43 2.99 12.16 22.07
N ARG A 44 3.41 11.34 23.04
CA ARG A 44 2.84 11.29 24.38
C ARG A 44 3.83 11.81 25.40
N ASN A 45 3.34 12.67 26.30
CA ASN A 45 4.11 13.13 27.46
C ASN A 45 3.71 12.31 28.69
N ASP A 46 4.09 11.03 28.69
CA ASP A 46 3.85 10.07 29.77
C ASP A 46 5.10 9.82 30.63
N ALA A 47 6.15 10.64 30.45
CA ALA A 47 7.31 10.66 31.33
C ALA A 47 6.96 11.24 32.69
N VAL A 48 7.55 10.68 33.75
CA VAL A 48 7.38 11.16 35.13
C VAL A 48 8.57 12.01 35.55
N ALA A 49 8.40 12.78 36.63
CA ALA A 49 9.51 13.47 37.27
C ALA A 49 10.54 12.46 37.79
N CYS A 50 11.82 12.76 37.58
CA CYS A 50 12.92 11.93 38.05
C CYS A 50 13.10 12.10 39.58
N SER A 51 12.87 11.04 40.35
CA SER A 51 12.83 11.09 41.82
C SER A 51 14.19 10.91 42.53
N GLY A 52 15.19 10.42 41.82
CA GLY A 52 16.48 9.97 42.37
C GLY A 52 16.42 8.65 43.13
N ALA A 53 15.25 7.98 43.18
CA ALA A 53 15.08 6.76 43.96
C ALA A 53 16.01 5.63 43.47
N ALA A 54 16.66 4.94 44.40
CA ALA A 54 17.57 3.84 44.11
C ALA A 54 17.16 2.58 44.86
N ASN A 55 17.41 1.42 44.26
CA ASN A 55 17.25 0.12 44.88
C ASN A 55 18.36 -0.80 44.36
N ALA A 56 19.22 -1.28 45.26
CA ALA A 56 20.36 -2.12 44.92
C ALA A 56 19.98 -3.55 44.48
N SER A 57 18.75 -4.01 44.80
CA SER A 57 18.23 -5.30 44.34
C SER A 57 17.64 -5.25 42.94
N ALA A 58 17.46 -4.06 42.36
CA ALA A 58 16.85 -3.89 41.04
C ALA A 58 17.70 -4.52 39.93
N GLN A 59 17.05 -5.29 39.05
CA GLN A 59 17.67 -5.90 37.88
C GLN A 59 16.81 -5.64 36.64
N ILE A 60 17.44 -5.24 35.53
CA ILE A 60 16.75 -5.09 34.24
C ILE A 60 16.64 -6.48 33.60
N ALA A 61 15.47 -7.10 33.73
CA ALA A 61 15.18 -8.42 33.21
C ALA A 61 14.94 -8.40 31.69
N ARG A 62 14.12 -7.47 31.20
CA ARG A 62 13.78 -7.34 29.77
C ARG A 62 13.60 -5.89 29.36
N VAL A 63 13.84 -5.61 28.09
CA VAL A 63 13.58 -4.30 27.47
C VAL A 63 12.88 -4.51 26.14
N TYR A 64 11.78 -3.81 25.96
CA TYR A 64 10.98 -3.80 24.74
C TYR A 64 10.91 -2.37 24.19
N VAL A 65 11.03 -2.24 22.88
CA VAL A 65 10.77 -0.98 22.15
C VAL A 65 9.68 -1.28 21.12
N ILE A 66 8.52 -0.64 21.27
CA ILE A 66 7.26 -1.16 20.75
C ILE A 66 6.62 -0.12 19.83
N GLN A 67 6.39 -0.47 18.57
CA GLN A 67 5.64 0.36 17.61
C GLN A 67 4.37 -0.31 17.07
N THR A 68 4.43 -1.63 16.85
CA THR A 68 3.27 -2.46 16.43
C THR A 68 3.14 -3.71 17.29
N HIS A 69 4.27 -4.30 17.68
CA HIS A 69 4.34 -5.54 18.46
C HIS A 69 5.29 -5.40 19.65
N LEU A 70 4.95 -6.08 20.75
CA LEU A 70 5.78 -6.22 21.93
C LEU A 70 6.90 -7.24 21.65
N LEU A 71 8.03 -6.73 21.15
CA LEU A 71 9.18 -7.54 20.76
C LEU A 71 10.46 -7.06 21.46
N GLU A 72 11.28 -8.01 21.90
CA GLU A 72 12.65 -7.71 22.31
C GLU A 72 13.53 -7.47 21.07
N PRO A 73 14.60 -6.64 21.16
CA PRO A 73 15.49 -6.36 20.02
C PRO A 73 16.12 -7.60 19.34
N THR A 74 16.24 -8.70 20.10
CA THR A 74 16.77 -9.98 19.65
C THR A 74 15.77 -10.81 18.83
N HIS A 75 14.47 -10.47 18.84
CA HIS A 75 13.45 -11.20 18.10
C HIS A 75 13.72 -11.12 16.58
N PRO A 76 13.53 -12.22 15.81
CA PRO A 76 13.82 -12.24 14.37
C PRO A 76 12.98 -11.23 13.56
N PHE A 77 11.81 -10.84 14.08
CA PHE A 77 10.92 -9.87 13.43
C PHE A 77 10.97 -8.46 14.02
N PHE A 78 11.89 -8.20 14.95
CA PHE A 78 12.04 -6.86 15.53
C PHE A 78 12.55 -5.85 14.49
N VAL A 79 11.80 -4.77 14.33
CA VAL A 79 12.16 -3.63 13.49
C VAL A 79 11.50 -2.36 14.04
N LEU A 80 12.18 -1.23 13.88
CA LEU A 80 11.65 0.09 14.21
C LEU A 80 11.65 0.98 12.97
N ALA A 81 10.58 1.73 12.78
CA ALA A 81 10.43 2.79 11.79
C ALA A 81 10.89 4.13 12.38
N ALA A 82 11.67 4.90 11.63
CA ALA A 82 12.06 6.25 12.05
C ALA A 82 10.84 7.20 12.12
N ASN A 83 10.94 8.28 12.89
CA ASN A 83 9.91 9.33 12.98
C ASN A 83 8.52 8.81 13.38
N ARG A 84 8.47 7.73 14.17
CA ARG A 84 7.26 7.14 14.74
C ARG A 84 7.47 6.90 16.23
N PRO A 85 6.61 7.44 17.12
CA PRO A 85 6.75 7.21 18.56
C PRO A 85 6.79 5.72 18.90
N ALA A 86 7.52 5.36 19.95
CA ALA A 86 7.63 3.97 20.40
C ALA A 86 7.44 3.86 21.91
N LEU A 87 6.61 2.92 22.36
CA LEU A 87 6.50 2.59 23.77
C LEU A 87 7.77 1.84 24.20
N LEU A 88 8.51 2.40 25.15
CA LEU A 88 9.58 1.72 25.86
C LEU A 88 8.98 1.04 27.08
N LYS A 89 9.08 -0.30 27.16
CA LYS A 89 8.70 -1.09 28.35
C LYS A 89 9.94 -1.77 28.91
N VAL A 90 10.17 -1.61 30.21
CA VAL A 90 11.32 -2.17 30.93
C VAL A 90 10.81 -2.99 32.10
N ASP A 91 11.12 -4.28 32.06
CA ASP A 91 10.80 -5.20 33.15
C ASP A 91 11.94 -5.14 34.15
N VAL A 92 11.67 -4.55 35.30
CA VAL A 92 12.63 -4.49 36.41
C VAL A 92 12.13 -5.40 37.52
N THR A 93 12.96 -6.36 37.91
CA THR A 93 12.67 -7.30 39.01
C THR A 93 13.56 -7.00 40.22
N GLY A 94 13.15 -7.49 41.38
CA GLY A 94 13.90 -7.32 42.63
C GLY A 94 12.99 -7.44 43.84
N SER A 95 13.29 -6.68 44.89
CA SER A 95 12.51 -6.66 46.14
C SER A 95 12.40 -5.25 46.72
N GLY A 96 11.34 -4.96 47.47
CA GLY A 96 11.13 -3.66 48.13
C GLY A 96 10.67 -2.55 47.18
N THR A 97 10.89 -1.29 47.58
CA THR A 97 10.46 -0.08 46.85
C THR A 97 11.11 0.02 45.48
N ALA A 98 10.34 0.40 44.45
CA ALA A 98 10.85 0.47 43.10
C ALA A 98 11.84 1.64 42.91
N PRO A 99 12.95 1.44 42.16
CA PRO A 99 13.88 2.51 41.85
C PRO A 99 13.29 3.46 40.80
N GLN A 100 13.92 4.62 40.62
CA GLN A 100 13.77 5.37 39.39
C GLN A 100 14.34 4.55 38.23
N VAL A 101 13.57 4.45 37.14
CA VAL A 101 14.07 3.96 35.86
C VAL A 101 14.18 5.13 34.91
N ARG A 102 15.36 5.34 34.34
CA ARG A 102 15.69 6.44 33.43
C ARG A 102 16.18 5.87 32.11
N VAL A 103 15.79 6.51 31.02
CA VAL A 103 16.39 6.30 29.69
C VAL A 103 17.09 7.58 29.26
N ALA A 104 18.34 7.47 28.81
CA ALA A 104 19.04 8.53 28.11
C ALA A 104 19.21 8.12 26.64
N ALA A 105 18.87 9.03 25.72
CA ALA A 105 18.95 8.79 24.29
C ALA A 105 20.10 9.60 23.67
N SER A 106 20.76 9.01 22.69
CA SER A 106 21.78 9.68 21.88
C SER A 106 21.74 9.20 20.44
N VAL A 107 22.18 10.05 19.50
CA VAL A 107 22.38 9.69 18.09
C VAL A 107 23.80 10.06 17.72
N ALA A 108 24.57 9.08 17.22
CA ALA A 108 25.99 9.27 16.88
C ALA A 108 26.81 9.95 18.01
N GLY A 109 26.53 9.59 19.26
CA GLY A 109 27.18 10.15 20.46
C GLY A 109 26.64 11.51 20.92
N ARG A 110 25.78 12.18 20.14
CA ARG A 110 25.10 13.42 20.55
C ARG A 110 23.90 13.08 21.42
N ALA A 111 23.87 13.57 22.66
CA ALA A 111 22.74 13.41 23.56
C ALA A 111 21.47 14.09 22.99
N LEU A 112 20.36 13.36 22.97
CA LEU A 112 19.04 13.88 22.62
C LEU A 112 18.26 14.33 23.86
N GLY A 113 18.52 13.68 25.00
CA GLY A 113 17.86 13.98 26.27
C GLY A 113 17.75 12.75 27.16
N SER A 114 17.01 12.89 28.25
CA SER A 114 16.70 11.77 29.13
C SER A 114 15.32 11.90 29.75
N LEU A 115 14.63 10.78 29.91
CA LEU A 115 13.28 10.71 30.47
C LEU A 115 13.22 9.65 31.57
N CYS A 116 12.27 9.80 32.49
CA CYS A 116 12.03 8.87 33.58
C CYS A 116 10.70 8.14 33.37
N LEU A 117 10.74 6.82 33.56
CA LEU A 117 9.63 5.91 33.26
C LEU A 117 8.65 5.84 34.44
N ALA A 118 7.36 5.80 34.14
CA ALA A 118 6.33 5.47 35.13
C ALA A 118 6.36 3.96 35.41
N GLY A 119 6.16 3.54 36.67
CA GLY A 119 6.19 2.13 37.04
C GLY A 119 5.55 1.84 38.40
N PRO A 120 5.61 0.58 38.87
CA PRO A 120 5.03 0.19 40.16
C PRO A 120 5.72 0.85 41.35
N ALA A 121 5.04 0.93 42.49
CA ALA A 121 5.63 1.44 43.73
C ALA A 121 6.63 0.45 44.37
N SER A 122 6.50 -0.85 44.09
CA SER A 122 7.36 -1.92 44.59
C SER A 122 7.80 -2.85 43.45
N LEU A 123 9.02 -3.38 43.53
CA LEU A 123 9.54 -4.31 42.52
C LEU A 123 8.84 -5.67 42.61
N PRO A 124 8.38 -6.23 41.48
CA PRO A 124 7.97 -7.62 41.44
C PRO A 124 9.18 -8.57 41.47
N ALA A 125 9.00 -9.76 42.04
CA ALA A 125 10.02 -10.81 41.98
C ALA A 125 10.23 -11.32 40.54
N SER A 126 9.17 -11.32 39.73
CA SER A 126 9.17 -11.73 38.32
C SER A 126 8.08 -11.01 37.53
N VAL A 127 8.28 -10.85 36.23
CA VAL A 127 7.28 -10.33 35.29
C VAL A 127 6.96 -11.42 34.27
N ASP A 128 5.67 -11.73 34.09
CA ASP A 128 5.20 -12.70 33.10
C ASP A 128 5.19 -12.07 31.70
N PRO A 129 6.04 -12.54 30.75
CA PRO A 129 6.07 -11.99 29.40
C PRO A 129 4.80 -12.32 28.60
N ASN A 130 3.99 -13.30 29.02
CA ASN A 130 2.76 -13.70 28.33
C ASN A 130 1.53 -12.90 28.80
N ALA A 131 1.67 -12.05 29.82
CA ALA A 131 0.62 -11.20 30.35
C ALA A 131 1.17 -9.77 30.55
N PRO A 132 1.50 -9.05 29.46
CA PRO A 132 2.09 -7.72 29.55
C PRO A 132 1.15 -6.75 30.25
N SER A 133 1.70 -6.01 31.21
CA SER A 133 0.98 -5.01 31.98
C SER A 133 1.86 -3.79 32.24
N ARG A 134 1.22 -2.62 32.40
CA ARG A 134 1.87 -1.41 32.93
C ARG A 134 1.98 -1.44 34.46
N SER A 135 1.20 -2.27 35.15
CA SER A 135 1.15 -2.32 36.61
C SER A 135 2.36 -3.01 37.26
N ASN A 136 3.12 -3.79 36.49
CA ASN A 136 4.29 -4.55 36.98
C ASN A 136 5.57 -4.24 36.20
N SER A 137 5.55 -3.20 35.37
CA SER A 137 6.65 -2.83 34.47
C SER A 137 6.83 -1.33 34.43
N PHE A 138 8.01 -0.87 34.04
CA PHE A 138 8.27 0.55 33.82
C PHE A 138 8.00 0.90 32.36
N THR A 139 7.28 1.99 32.09
CA THR A 139 6.90 2.40 30.74
C THR A 139 7.04 3.89 30.51
N LEU A 140 7.36 4.27 29.26
CA LEU A 140 7.19 5.62 28.72
C LEU A 140 7.15 5.56 27.19
N THR A 141 6.68 6.62 26.55
CA THR A 141 6.72 6.78 25.10
C THR A 141 7.96 7.57 24.69
N LEU A 142 8.82 6.96 23.88
CA LEU A 142 9.91 7.65 23.20
C LEU A 142 9.32 8.56 22.12
N PRO A 143 9.64 9.87 22.11
CA PRO A 143 9.13 10.80 21.10
C PRO A 143 9.55 10.41 19.68
N ALA A 144 8.70 10.71 18.69
CA ALA A 144 8.99 10.45 17.28
C ALA A 144 10.33 11.06 16.85
N GLY A 145 10.64 12.28 17.30
CA GLY A 145 11.90 12.97 16.99
C GLY A 145 13.15 12.35 17.61
N TRP A 146 13.02 11.36 18.51
CA TRP A 146 14.15 10.56 18.97
C TRP A 146 14.39 9.33 18.09
N MET A 147 13.38 8.89 17.36
CA MET A 147 13.39 7.65 16.58
C MET A 147 14.07 7.90 15.23
N GLN A 148 15.40 8.03 15.26
CA GLN A 148 16.24 8.36 14.11
C GLN A 148 17.38 7.35 13.94
N ALA A 149 17.89 7.22 12.71
CA ALA A 149 19.01 6.31 12.41
C ALA A 149 20.22 6.64 13.31
N GLY A 150 20.84 5.60 13.90
CA GLY A 150 21.95 5.77 14.84
C GLY A 150 21.52 6.02 16.29
N LEU A 151 20.22 5.95 16.62
CA LEU A 151 19.72 6.00 17.99
C LEU A 151 20.41 4.93 18.86
N ALA A 152 20.82 5.34 20.05
CA ALA A 152 21.24 4.46 21.14
C ALA A 152 20.53 4.88 22.42
N LEU A 153 20.11 3.89 23.20
CA LEU A 153 19.42 4.07 24.48
C LEU A 153 20.28 3.51 25.61
N ASN A 154 20.47 4.31 26.66
CA ASN A 154 21.06 3.86 27.90
C ASN A 154 19.99 3.87 29.01
N ILE A 155 19.62 2.69 29.49
CA ILE A 155 18.55 2.49 30.46
C ILE A 155 19.17 2.14 31.80
N THR A 156 18.80 2.88 32.84
CA THR A 156 19.31 2.70 34.20
C THR A 156 18.17 2.44 35.17
N ALA A 157 18.29 1.42 36.01
CA ALA A 157 17.36 1.08 37.09
C ALA A 157 18.15 0.79 38.37
N GLY A 158 18.24 1.75 39.28
CA GLY A 158 19.19 1.66 40.40
C GLY A 158 20.64 1.61 39.89
N SER A 159 21.39 0.56 40.24
CA SER A 159 22.74 0.32 39.73
C SER A 159 22.78 -0.49 38.43
N ALA A 160 21.66 -1.10 38.02
CA ALA A 160 21.59 -1.88 36.80
C ALA A 160 21.55 -0.96 35.57
N VAL A 161 22.34 -1.32 34.55
CA VAL A 161 22.45 -0.56 33.29
C VAL A 161 22.25 -1.50 32.11
N ARG A 162 21.42 -1.10 31.16
CA ARG A 162 21.24 -1.77 29.87
C ARG A 162 21.43 -0.77 28.75
N THR A 163 22.41 -1.00 27.88
CA THR A 163 22.59 -0.23 26.66
C THR A 163 21.98 -0.98 25.48
N LEU A 164 21.16 -0.28 24.70
CA LEU A 164 20.71 -0.72 23.38
C LEU A 164 21.37 0.21 22.36
N ASP A 165 22.34 -0.30 21.62
CA ASP A 165 23.00 0.47 20.56
C ASP A 165 22.19 0.50 19.27
N ALA A 166 22.69 1.25 18.28
CA ALA A 166 22.03 1.39 16.99
C ALA A 166 21.86 0.05 16.24
N ALA A 167 22.84 -0.85 16.36
CA ALA A 167 22.79 -2.17 15.73
C ALA A 167 21.70 -3.06 16.36
N THR A 168 21.55 -2.96 17.68
CA THR A 168 20.52 -3.66 18.45
C THR A 168 19.13 -3.14 18.12
N LEU A 169 18.95 -1.81 18.03
CA LEU A 169 17.66 -1.19 17.79
C LEU A 169 17.14 -1.34 16.35
N LYS A 170 17.99 -1.71 15.38
CA LYS A 170 17.59 -2.01 13.99
C LYS A 170 16.62 -0.97 13.39
N LEU A 171 16.82 0.30 13.74
CA LEU A 171 15.92 1.37 13.35
C LEU A 171 16.15 1.69 11.87
N GLY A 172 15.18 1.34 11.05
CA GLY A 172 15.18 1.61 9.62
C GLY A 172 14.63 3.01 9.32
N PRO A 173 14.46 3.35 8.02
CA PRO A 173 14.03 4.68 7.62
C PRO A 173 12.59 4.97 8.03
N GLU A 174 12.07 6.14 7.61
CA GLU A 174 10.67 6.52 7.76
C GLU A 174 9.82 5.99 6.59
N PRO A 175 9.12 4.86 6.73
CA PRO A 175 8.11 4.39 5.76
C PRO A 175 6.87 5.29 5.73
N ILE A 176 6.39 5.62 4.54
CA ILE A 176 5.18 6.44 4.34
C ILE A 176 4.22 5.72 3.39
N LEU A 177 2.95 5.62 3.78
CA LEU A 177 1.88 5.15 2.90
C LEU A 177 1.19 6.36 2.26
N THR A 178 1.23 6.49 0.93
CA THR A 178 0.37 7.44 0.21
C THR A 178 -0.90 6.73 -0.23
N LEU A 179 -2.05 7.14 0.30
CA LEU A 179 -3.35 6.48 0.14
C LEU A 179 -4.40 7.41 -0.46
N LEU A 180 -5.04 6.93 -1.51
CA LEU A 180 -6.24 7.52 -2.10
C LEU A 180 -7.44 6.63 -1.79
N ALA A 181 -8.54 7.21 -1.35
CA ALA A 181 -9.76 6.47 -1.04
C ALA A 181 -11.01 7.12 -1.62
N PRO A 182 -11.24 7.04 -2.95
CA PRO A 182 -12.48 7.53 -3.55
C PRO A 182 -13.66 6.64 -3.18
N ASP A 183 -14.83 7.25 -3.07
CA ASP A 183 -16.09 6.53 -2.91
C ASP A 183 -16.69 6.18 -4.29
N LEU A 184 -17.17 4.95 -4.44
CA LEU A 184 -17.88 4.46 -5.62
C LEU A 184 -19.39 4.59 -5.35
N MET A 185 -19.97 5.70 -5.82
CA MET A 185 -21.39 6.03 -5.68
C MET A 185 -22.15 5.62 -6.94
N LEU A 186 -22.80 4.46 -6.90
CA LEU A 186 -23.36 3.80 -8.07
C LEU A 186 -24.89 3.76 -7.99
N PHE A 187 -25.55 3.83 -9.15
CA PHE A 187 -27.00 3.57 -9.26
C PHE A 187 -27.89 4.45 -8.35
N GLY A 188 -27.57 5.74 -8.26
CA GLY A 188 -28.38 6.73 -7.53
C GLY A 188 -28.04 6.84 -6.05
N ASP A 189 -26.89 6.32 -5.62
CA ASP A 189 -26.41 6.53 -4.26
C ASP A 189 -26.34 8.00 -3.87
N THR A 190 -26.71 8.26 -2.62
CA THR A 190 -26.75 9.61 -2.05
C THR A 190 -25.69 9.82 -0.95
N ALA A 191 -25.06 8.75 -0.48
CA ALA A 191 -24.06 8.82 0.58
C ALA A 191 -22.92 7.81 0.38
N PRO A 192 -21.67 8.16 0.73
CA PRO A 192 -20.55 7.23 0.74
C PRO A 192 -20.65 6.25 1.93
N THR A 193 -19.79 5.23 1.92
CA THR A 193 -19.63 4.35 3.08
C THR A 193 -18.93 5.11 4.21
N PRO A 194 -19.52 5.17 5.42
CA PRO A 194 -18.88 5.83 6.55
C PRO A 194 -17.56 5.16 6.89
N LYS A 195 -16.51 5.97 7.08
CA LYS A 195 -15.25 5.49 7.63
C LYS A 195 -15.43 5.25 9.14
N PRO A 196 -14.77 4.25 9.73
CA PRO A 196 -14.80 4.06 11.18
C PRO A 196 -14.36 5.30 11.95
N ALA A 197 -14.87 5.48 13.17
CA ALA A 197 -14.42 6.57 14.03
C ALA A 197 -12.93 6.41 14.35
N ASN A 198 -12.16 7.51 14.29
CA ASN A 198 -10.71 7.53 14.51
C ASN A 198 -9.93 6.53 13.63
N TRP A 199 -10.44 6.24 12.44
CA TRP A 199 -9.82 5.26 11.54
C TRP A 199 -8.35 5.60 11.26
N GLU A 200 -8.02 6.88 11.21
CA GLU A 200 -6.66 7.36 10.95
C GLU A 200 -5.66 6.79 11.94
N GLN A 201 -5.92 6.96 13.23
CA GLN A 201 -5.03 6.51 14.29
C GLN A 201 -5.11 5.00 14.47
N GLN A 202 -6.30 4.40 14.36
CA GLN A 202 -6.44 2.95 14.49
C GLN A 202 -5.67 2.24 13.37
N TYR A 203 -5.88 2.63 12.11
CA TYR A 203 -5.20 1.98 10.98
C TYR A 203 -3.69 2.22 11.00
N LEU A 204 -3.25 3.45 11.28
CA LEU A 204 -1.81 3.73 11.43
C LEU A 204 -1.18 2.91 12.57
N SER A 205 -1.91 2.59 13.63
CA SER A 205 -1.42 1.77 14.74
C SER A 205 -1.20 0.31 14.35
N THR A 206 -1.92 -0.23 13.35
CA THR A 206 -1.73 -1.61 12.88
C THR A 206 -0.60 -1.76 11.86
N LEU A 207 -0.14 -0.66 11.27
CA LEU A 207 0.86 -0.66 10.20
C LEU A 207 2.27 -0.30 10.69
N PRO A 208 3.32 -0.87 10.08
CA PRO A 208 4.72 -0.50 10.33
C PRO A 208 5.14 0.74 9.52
N VAL A 209 4.25 1.74 9.38
CA VAL A 209 4.50 2.99 8.64
C VAL A 209 4.53 4.17 9.61
N SER A 210 5.31 5.22 9.34
CA SER A 210 5.39 6.38 10.24
C SER A 210 4.30 7.41 9.97
N ALA A 211 3.81 7.45 8.73
CA ALA A 211 2.73 8.35 8.32
C ALA A 211 1.85 7.74 7.22
N ILE A 212 0.60 8.18 7.18
CA ILE A 212 -0.29 8.01 6.02
C ILE A 212 -0.52 9.37 5.39
N HIS A 213 -0.08 9.55 4.15
CA HIS A 213 -0.45 10.67 3.31
C HIS A 213 -1.79 10.32 2.63
N TYR A 214 -2.88 10.91 3.11
CA TYR A 214 -4.23 10.54 2.73
C TYR A 214 -4.94 11.63 1.94
N THR A 215 -5.70 11.25 0.92
CA THR A 215 -6.70 12.11 0.29
C THR A 215 -7.97 11.32 -0.05
N GLY A 216 -9.11 11.86 0.36
CA GLY A 216 -10.42 11.37 -0.06
C GLY A 216 -10.74 12.03 -1.40
N VAL A 217 -10.23 11.46 -2.49
CA VAL A 217 -10.46 11.94 -3.85
C VAL A 217 -11.97 12.01 -4.17
N VAL A 218 -12.31 12.71 -5.25
CA VAL A 218 -13.67 12.83 -5.78
C VAL A 218 -14.42 11.49 -5.81
N PRO A 219 -15.69 11.45 -5.40
CA PRO A 219 -16.51 10.27 -5.58
C PRO A 219 -16.71 9.97 -7.07
N ILE A 220 -16.64 8.70 -7.45
CA ILE A 220 -17.04 8.24 -8.77
C ILE A 220 -18.56 8.05 -8.72
N VAL A 221 -19.29 8.93 -9.41
CA VAL A 221 -20.76 8.89 -9.47
C VAL A 221 -21.22 8.42 -10.84
N THR A 222 -21.90 7.27 -10.94
CA THR A 222 -22.49 6.82 -12.21
C THR A 222 -23.65 5.83 -12.03
N ASN A 223 -24.62 5.89 -12.94
CA ASN A 223 -25.71 4.89 -13.05
C ASN A 223 -25.43 3.84 -14.14
N ARG A 224 -24.26 3.91 -14.78
CA ARG A 224 -23.86 3.06 -15.90
C ARG A 224 -22.45 2.56 -15.66
N PHE A 225 -22.32 1.42 -15.00
CA PHE A 225 -21.03 0.95 -14.50
C PHE A 225 -20.40 -0.10 -15.43
N PRO A 226 -19.23 0.14 -16.03
CA PRO A 226 -18.58 -0.82 -16.92
C PRO A 226 -18.07 -2.07 -16.19
N ILE A 227 -18.32 -3.25 -16.76
CA ILE A 227 -17.86 -4.55 -16.28
C ILE A 227 -17.08 -5.24 -17.40
N SER A 228 -15.90 -5.78 -17.07
CA SER A 228 -15.06 -6.52 -18.02
C SER A 228 -15.61 -7.93 -18.34
N PRO A 229 -15.18 -8.57 -19.44
CA PRO A 229 -15.44 -9.98 -19.71
C PRO A 229 -14.95 -10.86 -18.56
N ARG A 230 -15.62 -12.00 -18.33
CA ARG A 230 -15.30 -12.92 -17.23
C ARG A 230 -16.01 -14.27 -17.37
N SER A 231 -15.55 -15.24 -16.60
CA SER A 231 -16.02 -16.64 -16.62
C SER A 231 -16.93 -17.02 -15.45
N ASP A 232 -17.23 -16.08 -14.56
CA ASP A 232 -17.91 -16.30 -13.27
C ASP A 232 -19.15 -15.40 -13.07
N GLY A 233 -19.81 -15.04 -14.17
CA GLY A 233 -21.17 -14.49 -14.15
C GLY A 233 -22.22 -15.52 -13.74
N ARG A 234 -23.49 -15.10 -13.76
CA ARG A 234 -24.63 -15.94 -13.39
C ARG A 234 -25.74 -15.84 -14.42
N THR A 235 -26.32 -16.95 -14.83
CA THR A 235 -27.59 -16.94 -15.58
C THR A 235 -28.71 -16.37 -14.71
N GLY A 236 -29.89 -16.12 -15.29
CA GLY A 236 -31.06 -15.70 -14.52
C GLY A 236 -31.43 -16.68 -13.39
N SER A 237 -31.17 -17.98 -13.58
CA SER A 237 -31.37 -19.03 -12.57
C SER A 237 -30.20 -19.19 -11.58
N GLY A 238 -29.16 -18.36 -11.68
CA GLY A 238 -28.01 -18.37 -10.78
C GLY A 238 -26.89 -19.35 -11.14
N VAL A 239 -26.98 -20.03 -12.29
CA VAL A 239 -25.93 -20.96 -12.77
C VAL A 239 -24.72 -20.15 -13.23
N THR A 240 -23.52 -20.55 -12.80
CA THR A 240 -22.28 -19.89 -13.23
C THR A 240 -22.15 -19.94 -14.75
N THR A 241 -21.87 -18.80 -15.38
CA THR A 241 -21.66 -18.68 -16.82
C THR A 241 -20.56 -17.69 -17.12
N ALA A 242 -19.92 -17.83 -18.28
CA ALA A 242 -19.13 -16.75 -18.85
C ALA A 242 -20.05 -15.67 -19.42
N GLN A 243 -19.56 -14.44 -19.45
CA GLN A 243 -20.23 -13.30 -20.05
C GLN A 243 -19.21 -12.33 -20.67
N PRO A 244 -19.62 -11.65 -21.75
CA PRO A 244 -18.80 -10.61 -22.36
C PRO A 244 -18.78 -9.34 -21.50
N ALA A 245 -18.00 -8.35 -21.94
CA ALA A 245 -18.03 -7.02 -21.36
C ALA A 245 -19.45 -6.43 -21.42
N MET A 246 -19.84 -5.65 -20.42
CA MET A 246 -21.17 -5.02 -20.40
C MET A 246 -21.20 -3.74 -19.56
N ILE A 247 -22.28 -2.98 -19.68
CA ILE A 247 -22.58 -1.85 -18.79
C ILE A 247 -23.67 -2.30 -17.81
N ALA A 248 -23.32 -2.40 -16.53
CA ALA A 248 -24.28 -2.62 -15.46
C ALA A 248 -25.09 -1.33 -15.22
N THR A 249 -26.40 -1.46 -15.05
CA THR A 249 -27.30 -0.34 -14.74
C THR A 249 -28.01 -0.52 -13.40
N THR A 250 -27.76 -1.63 -12.72
CA THR A 250 -28.32 -1.97 -11.41
C THR A 250 -27.30 -2.73 -10.58
N LYS A 251 -27.50 -2.78 -9.25
CA LYS A 251 -26.67 -3.57 -8.34
C LYS A 251 -26.74 -5.07 -8.67
N PRO A 252 -25.64 -5.84 -8.59
CA PRO A 252 -25.70 -7.29 -8.74
C PRO A 252 -26.59 -7.91 -7.65
N SER A 253 -27.40 -8.91 -8.04
CA SER A 253 -28.37 -9.54 -7.15
C SER A 253 -28.70 -10.95 -7.61
N CYS A 254 -28.66 -11.92 -6.70
CA CYS A 254 -29.00 -13.32 -6.98
C CYS A 254 -29.38 -14.09 -5.70
N THR A 255 -30.39 -13.61 -5.00
CA THR A 255 -31.02 -14.27 -3.83
C THR A 255 -31.69 -15.58 -4.23
N ALA A 256 -32.00 -16.45 -3.26
CA ALA A 256 -32.71 -17.70 -3.53
C ALA A 256 -34.06 -17.49 -4.24
N ALA A 257 -34.80 -16.43 -3.88
CA ALA A 257 -36.04 -16.07 -4.56
C ALA A 257 -35.81 -15.65 -6.02
N GLN A 258 -34.75 -14.88 -6.29
CA GLN A 258 -34.40 -14.48 -7.65
C GLN A 258 -33.91 -15.64 -8.50
N GLN A 259 -33.19 -16.60 -7.92
CA GLN A 259 -32.79 -17.84 -8.61
C GLN A 259 -34.03 -18.63 -9.03
N SER A 260 -34.98 -18.84 -8.12
CA SER A 260 -36.26 -19.51 -8.42
C SER A 260 -37.09 -18.77 -9.46
N ALA A 261 -37.05 -17.43 -9.45
CA ALA A 261 -37.76 -16.58 -10.41
C ALA A 261 -37.02 -16.37 -11.73
N GLY A 262 -35.77 -16.84 -11.86
CA GLY A 262 -34.95 -16.61 -13.06
C GLY A 262 -34.49 -15.16 -13.26
N THR A 263 -34.40 -14.36 -12.19
CA THR A 263 -34.16 -12.90 -12.25
C THR A 263 -32.79 -12.46 -11.71
N CYS A 264 -31.83 -13.38 -11.57
CA CYS A 264 -30.46 -13.01 -11.19
C CYS A 264 -29.81 -12.08 -12.23
N THR A 265 -28.95 -11.18 -11.76
CA THR A 265 -28.12 -10.35 -12.63
C THR A 265 -27.00 -11.17 -13.27
N LEU A 266 -26.67 -10.87 -14.54
CA LEU A 266 -25.66 -11.60 -15.30
C LEU A 266 -24.26 -11.53 -14.69
N TYR A 267 -23.94 -10.41 -14.05
CA TYR A 267 -22.68 -10.17 -13.35
C TYR A 267 -22.82 -10.54 -11.88
N SER A 268 -21.83 -11.27 -11.37
CA SER A 268 -21.72 -11.61 -9.94
C SER A 268 -20.87 -10.58 -9.18
N GLY A 269 -20.81 -10.72 -7.85
CA GLY A 269 -20.10 -9.81 -6.96
C GLY A 269 -18.65 -9.55 -7.40
N PHE A 270 -17.82 -10.59 -7.59
CA PHE A 270 -16.39 -10.41 -7.88
C PHE A 270 -16.06 -9.48 -9.05
N GLY A 271 -16.76 -9.57 -10.18
CA GLY A 271 -16.50 -8.72 -11.34
C GLY A 271 -17.13 -7.35 -11.22
N PHE A 272 -18.12 -7.17 -10.36
CA PHE A 272 -18.55 -5.84 -9.93
C PHE A 272 -17.46 -5.19 -9.07
N ILE A 273 -16.87 -5.91 -8.11
CA ILE A 273 -15.70 -5.47 -7.33
C ILE A 273 -14.52 -5.17 -8.25
N ASN A 274 -14.22 -6.05 -9.21
CA ASN A 274 -13.16 -5.83 -10.19
C ASN A 274 -13.45 -4.60 -11.06
N GLY A 275 -14.70 -4.34 -11.45
CA GLY A 275 -15.09 -3.10 -12.10
C GLY A 275 -14.73 -1.88 -11.24
N GLY A 276 -15.02 -1.94 -9.93
CA GLY A 276 -14.63 -0.92 -8.94
C GLY A 276 -13.13 -0.69 -8.90
N ARG A 277 -12.38 -1.78 -8.76
CA ARG A 277 -10.91 -1.80 -8.75
C ARG A 277 -10.36 -1.18 -10.04
N ARG A 278 -10.89 -1.56 -11.22
CA ARG A 278 -10.47 -1.03 -12.52
C ARG A 278 -10.81 0.46 -12.68
N ALA A 279 -11.95 0.91 -12.18
CA ALA A 279 -12.33 2.32 -12.21
C ALA A 279 -11.35 3.18 -11.41
N VAL A 280 -11.00 2.77 -10.20
CA VAL A 280 -10.02 3.53 -9.38
C VAL A 280 -8.59 3.38 -9.92
N GLU A 281 -8.23 2.24 -10.50
CA GLU A 281 -6.94 2.04 -11.18
C GLU A 281 -6.73 3.07 -12.29
N VAL A 282 -7.72 3.26 -13.18
CA VAL A 282 -7.58 4.23 -14.27
C VAL A 282 -7.54 5.68 -13.76
N LEU A 283 -8.23 6.00 -12.66
CA LEU A 283 -8.09 7.31 -12.02
C LEU A 283 -6.69 7.54 -11.45
N MET A 284 -6.14 6.56 -10.74
CA MET A 284 -4.77 6.63 -10.21
C MET A 284 -3.76 6.80 -11.34
N ASN A 285 -3.92 6.04 -12.42
CA ASN A 285 -3.10 6.14 -13.62
C ASN A 285 -3.24 7.50 -14.29
N ALA A 286 -4.44 8.06 -14.43
CA ALA A 286 -4.66 9.37 -15.04
C ALA A 286 -3.94 10.49 -14.26
N ASN A 287 -3.85 10.36 -12.94
CA ASN A 287 -3.10 11.23 -12.05
C ASN A 287 -1.60 10.91 -11.95
N GLY A 288 -1.08 9.87 -12.62
CA GLY A 288 0.35 9.54 -12.62
C GLY A 288 0.92 9.15 -11.25
N MET A 289 0.11 8.49 -10.42
CA MET A 289 0.49 8.13 -9.05
C MET A 289 0.79 6.63 -8.89
N GLU A 290 0.73 5.85 -9.97
CA GLU A 290 0.83 4.39 -9.94
C GLU A 290 2.14 3.84 -9.34
N ARG A 291 3.18 4.68 -9.28
CA ARG A 291 4.50 4.28 -8.76
C ARG A 291 4.70 4.59 -7.28
N PHE A 292 3.93 5.51 -6.70
CA PHE A 292 4.17 5.98 -5.32
C PHE A 292 2.93 5.98 -4.41
N ALA A 293 1.73 5.81 -4.97
CA ALA A 293 0.50 5.74 -4.20
C ALA A 293 -0.11 4.34 -4.20
N GLN A 294 -1.04 4.14 -3.27
CA GLN A 294 -2.01 3.06 -3.27
C GLN A 294 -3.41 3.68 -3.32
N ILE A 295 -4.37 3.00 -3.94
CA ILE A 295 -5.75 3.44 -4.06
C ILE A 295 -6.73 2.36 -3.64
N TYR A 296 -7.76 2.72 -2.89
CA TYR A 296 -8.84 1.82 -2.50
C TYR A 296 -10.21 2.45 -2.75
N GLY A 297 -10.99 1.89 -3.68
CA GLY A 297 -12.36 2.32 -3.94
C GLY A 297 -13.36 1.67 -3.00
N THR A 298 -14.14 2.46 -2.25
CA THR A 298 -15.18 1.90 -1.37
C THR A 298 -16.55 2.00 -2.02
N PHE A 299 -17.24 0.88 -2.21
CA PHE A 299 -18.65 0.91 -2.63
C PHE A 299 -19.49 1.52 -1.52
N SER A 300 -20.48 2.35 -1.89
CA SER A 300 -21.44 2.88 -0.93
C SER A 300 -22.21 1.78 -0.19
N LEU A 301 -22.88 2.15 0.91
CA LEU A 301 -23.70 1.24 1.72
C LEU A 301 -24.76 0.49 0.91
N ASN A 302 -25.39 1.13 -0.07
CA ASN A 302 -26.44 0.47 -0.85
C ASN A 302 -25.87 -0.52 -1.86
N ASN A 303 -24.59 -0.41 -2.20
CA ASN A 303 -23.91 -1.23 -3.20
C ASN A 303 -22.91 -2.23 -2.62
N GLN A 304 -22.95 -2.50 -1.31
CA GLN A 304 -22.17 -3.57 -0.69
C GLN A 304 -22.63 -4.95 -1.20
N ILE A 305 -21.70 -5.76 -1.68
CA ILE A 305 -21.97 -7.03 -2.40
C ILE A 305 -21.30 -8.26 -1.78
N GLY A 306 -20.62 -8.08 -0.66
CA GLY A 306 -19.78 -9.02 0.06
C GLY A 306 -18.34 -9.05 -0.44
N GLY A 307 -17.42 -8.37 0.26
CA GLY A 307 -15.97 -8.57 0.17
C GLY A 307 -15.19 -7.47 -0.57
N GLY A 308 -13.99 -7.84 -1.05
CA GLY A 308 -13.06 -6.94 -1.72
C GLY A 308 -12.18 -7.65 -2.74
N LEU A 309 -11.41 -6.85 -3.49
CA LEU A 309 -10.39 -7.33 -4.41
C LEU A 309 -9.28 -6.28 -4.53
N ALA A 310 -8.05 -6.70 -4.32
CA ALA A 310 -6.90 -5.83 -4.46
C ALA A 310 -5.62 -6.53 -4.92
N GLY A 311 -4.63 -5.72 -5.29
CA GLY A 311 -3.31 -6.15 -5.72
C GLY A 311 -2.63 -5.07 -6.55
N GLY A 312 -1.29 -5.00 -6.45
CA GLY A 312 -0.49 -4.05 -7.21
C GLY A 312 -0.68 -2.59 -6.80
N GLY A 313 -1.09 -2.32 -5.56
CA GLY A 313 -1.38 -0.97 -5.07
C GLY A 313 -2.79 -0.46 -5.37
N VAL A 314 -3.68 -1.31 -5.91
CA VAL A 314 -5.06 -0.95 -6.23
C VAL A 314 -6.01 -1.95 -5.58
N GLY A 315 -7.03 -1.45 -4.89
CA GLY A 315 -8.11 -2.24 -4.33
C GLY A 315 -9.49 -1.62 -4.51
N ALA A 316 -10.52 -2.43 -4.34
CA ALA A 316 -11.88 -1.98 -4.09
C ALA A 316 -12.61 -2.97 -3.19
N GLY A 317 -13.62 -2.49 -2.45
CA GLY A 317 -14.43 -3.34 -1.59
C GLY A 317 -15.56 -2.57 -0.90
N ASP A 318 -16.29 -3.29 -0.05
CA ASP A 318 -17.56 -2.81 0.50
C ASP A 318 -17.44 -1.94 1.74
N ASP A 319 -16.32 -2.05 2.46
CA ASP A 319 -16.10 -1.32 3.71
C ASP A 319 -14.73 -0.64 3.73
N PHE A 320 -14.59 0.26 4.71
CA PHE A 320 -13.34 0.91 5.08
C PHE A 320 -12.78 0.37 6.42
N GLY A 321 -13.10 -0.88 6.76
CA GLY A 321 -12.74 -1.57 8.00
C GLY A 321 -11.93 -2.82 7.70
N LEU A 322 -12.52 -3.98 7.99
CA LEU A 322 -11.87 -5.28 7.90
C LEU A 322 -11.53 -5.70 6.47
N THR A 323 -12.44 -5.48 5.53
CA THR A 323 -12.23 -5.77 4.11
C THR A 323 -11.13 -4.85 3.59
N PHE A 324 -11.23 -3.55 3.84
CA PHE A 324 -10.19 -2.59 3.49
C PHE A 324 -8.81 -3.02 4.02
N ASN A 325 -8.72 -3.42 5.29
CA ASN A 325 -7.46 -3.86 5.86
C ASN A 325 -6.88 -5.06 5.09
N HIS A 326 -7.68 -6.09 4.83
CA HIS A 326 -7.27 -7.26 4.05
C HIS A 326 -6.80 -6.88 2.63
N GLU A 327 -7.58 -6.09 1.92
CA GLU A 327 -7.29 -5.67 0.54
C GLU A 327 -6.04 -4.76 0.45
N MET A 328 -5.84 -3.90 1.43
CA MET A 328 -4.60 -3.13 1.53
C MET A 328 -3.39 -4.01 1.78
N GLY A 329 -3.58 -5.16 2.43
CA GLY A 329 -2.54 -6.17 2.55
C GLY A 329 -2.12 -6.77 1.20
N HIS A 330 -3.07 -7.10 0.32
CA HIS A 330 -2.78 -7.47 -1.07
C HIS A 330 -2.09 -6.34 -1.85
N SER A 331 -2.47 -5.09 -1.58
CA SER A 331 -1.78 -3.92 -2.14
C SER A 331 -0.33 -3.78 -1.67
N ALA A 332 0.00 -4.36 -0.51
CA ALA A 332 1.34 -4.51 0.03
C ALA A 332 2.03 -5.85 -0.33
N ASP A 333 1.57 -6.53 -1.38
CA ASP A 333 2.13 -7.78 -1.94
C ASP A 333 2.06 -8.99 -0.98
N MET A 334 1.12 -8.98 -0.04
CA MET A 334 0.80 -10.15 0.77
C MET A 334 -0.22 -11.03 0.06
N PRO A 335 -0.02 -12.36 -0.02
CA PRO A 335 -1.03 -13.29 -0.50
C PRO A 335 -2.02 -13.63 0.61
N HIS A 336 -2.99 -14.50 0.32
CA HIS A 336 -3.64 -15.25 1.40
C HIS A 336 -2.63 -16.24 1.98
N TRP A 337 -2.23 -16.08 3.23
CA TRP A 337 -1.21 -16.96 3.82
C TRP A 337 -1.69 -18.38 4.06
N GLY A 338 -3.01 -18.58 4.19
CA GLY A 338 -3.59 -19.91 4.31
C GLY A 338 -3.68 -20.67 2.99
N ASP A 339 -3.28 -20.09 1.85
CA ASP A 339 -3.17 -20.85 0.62
C ASP A 339 -1.99 -21.82 0.69
N SER A 340 -2.17 -23.04 0.19
CA SER A 340 -1.20 -24.14 0.31
C SER A 340 0.20 -23.83 -0.24
N TRP A 341 0.30 -22.85 -1.15
CA TRP A 341 1.56 -22.40 -1.75
C TRP A 341 2.42 -21.54 -0.82
N TYR A 342 1.80 -20.76 0.08
CA TYR A 342 2.47 -19.83 0.98
C TYR A 342 2.47 -20.29 2.44
N GLY A 343 1.87 -21.46 2.66
CA GLY A 343 1.91 -22.19 3.91
C GLY A 343 3.32 -22.67 4.28
N ARG A 344 3.40 -23.50 5.31
CA ARG A 344 4.65 -23.97 5.93
C ARG A 344 5.35 -25.09 5.17
N VAL A 345 4.94 -25.37 3.93
CA VAL A 345 5.70 -26.24 3.02
C VAL A 345 7.00 -25.52 2.66
N PRO A 346 8.15 -26.20 2.58
CA PRO A 346 9.40 -25.57 2.17
C PRO A 346 9.20 -24.82 0.85
N ALA A 347 9.33 -23.50 0.90
CA ALA A 347 9.20 -22.66 -0.28
C ALA A 347 10.52 -22.71 -1.07
N PRO A 348 10.51 -22.62 -2.41
CA PRO A 348 11.73 -22.43 -3.19
C PRO A 348 12.52 -21.23 -2.67
N THR A 349 13.85 -21.28 -2.77
CA THR A 349 14.70 -20.15 -2.39
C THR A 349 14.27 -18.88 -3.13
N GLY A 350 13.95 -17.82 -2.39
CA GLY A 350 13.47 -16.55 -2.94
C GLY A 350 11.95 -16.39 -2.97
N ASP A 351 11.15 -17.40 -2.60
CA ASP A 351 9.70 -17.28 -2.39
C ASP A 351 9.35 -16.90 -0.93
N ARG A 352 8.06 -16.94 -0.56
CA ARG A 352 7.52 -16.55 0.75
C ARG A 352 7.16 -17.78 1.57
N GLN A 353 7.42 -17.76 2.87
CA GLN A 353 7.01 -18.82 3.80
C GLN A 353 6.56 -18.19 5.12
N HIS A 354 5.26 -18.30 5.42
CA HIS A 354 4.67 -17.77 6.65
C HIS A 354 4.86 -18.75 7.83
N PRO A 355 5.39 -18.32 9.00
CA PRO A 355 5.73 -19.24 10.08
C PRO A 355 4.52 -19.74 10.89
N TYR A 356 3.43 -18.99 10.96
CA TYR A 356 2.31 -19.33 11.85
C TYR A 356 1.13 -19.92 11.07
N ALA A 357 0.60 -21.04 11.54
CA ALA A 357 -0.53 -21.71 10.90
C ALA A 357 -1.91 -21.23 11.36
N GLY A 358 -2.01 -20.73 12.59
CA GLY A 358 -3.29 -20.40 13.22
C GLY A 358 -4.11 -21.63 13.60
N GLU A 359 -5.23 -21.39 14.30
CA GLU A 359 -6.08 -22.43 14.92
C GLU A 359 -7.52 -22.49 14.32
N TYR A 360 -7.71 -21.86 13.16
CA TYR A 360 -9.02 -21.60 12.54
C TYR A 360 -9.19 -22.22 11.14
N GLY A 361 -8.44 -23.29 10.83
CA GLY A 361 -8.57 -24.07 9.60
C GLY A 361 -9.61 -25.20 9.69
N SER A 362 -10.22 -25.57 8.55
CA SER A 362 -11.15 -26.72 8.42
C SER A 362 -10.44 -28.08 8.45
N LEU A 363 -9.10 -28.08 8.40
CA LEU A 363 -8.26 -29.27 8.39
C LEU A 363 -7.29 -29.21 9.58
N PRO A 364 -7.50 -30.01 10.65
CA PRO A 364 -6.47 -30.22 11.65
C PRO A 364 -5.22 -30.77 10.94
N ASN A 365 -4.06 -30.17 11.19
CA ASN A 365 -2.75 -30.47 10.54
C ASN A 365 -2.55 -29.91 9.13
N SER A 366 -3.38 -28.98 8.66
CA SER A 366 -3.09 -28.29 7.41
C SER A 366 -1.84 -27.41 7.55
N PRO A 367 -0.86 -27.46 6.62
CA PRO A 367 0.30 -26.57 6.61
C PRO A 367 -0.06 -25.13 6.20
N THR A 368 -1.33 -24.74 6.24
CA THR A 368 -1.82 -23.41 5.82
C THR A 368 -1.29 -22.35 6.78
N GLY A 369 -0.71 -21.27 6.26
CA GLY A 369 -0.27 -20.13 7.06
C GLY A 369 -1.43 -19.24 7.52
N GLY A 370 -1.10 -18.05 8.04
CA GLY A 370 -2.10 -17.03 8.42
C GLY A 370 -2.45 -16.96 9.91
N GLY A 371 -1.67 -17.62 10.77
CA GLY A 371 -1.71 -17.39 12.21
C GLY A 371 -1.13 -16.02 12.58
N PHE A 372 -1.54 -15.47 13.73
CA PHE A 372 -1.02 -14.22 14.27
C PHE A 372 0.36 -14.38 14.96
N GLY A 373 0.69 -15.59 15.43
CA GLY A 373 1.89 -15.90 16.19
C GLY A 373 1.70 -15.78 17.71
N SER A 374 2.82 -15.72 18.45
CA SER A 374 2.82 -15.63 19.92
C SER A 374 3.04 -14.22 20.48
N SER A 375 3.34 -13.25 19.61
CA SER A 375 3.68 -11.89 20.00
C SER A 375 2.42 -11.08 20.32
N TRP A 376 2.47 -10.25 21.36
CA TRP A 376 1.41 -9.29 21.63
C TRP A 376 1.52 -8.10 20.67
N ALA A 377 0.40 -7.64 20.14
CA ALA A 377 0.34 -6.35 19.44
C ALA A 377 0.20 -5.20 20.44
N TYR A 378 0.47 -3.99 19.98
CA TYR A 378 0.24 -2.76 20.74
C TYR A 378 -0.58 -1.80 19.90
N ASP A 379 -1.73 -1.42 20.44
CA ASP A 379 -2.54 -0.35 19.87
C ASP A 379 -2.08 0.98 20.46
N TYR A 380 -1.37 1.76 19.64
CA TYR A 380 -1.00 3.11 20.04
C TYR A 380 -2.24 3.97 20.28
N ALA A 381 -3.30 3.85 19.48
CA ALA A 381 -4.47 4.74 19.58
C ALA A 381 -5.19 4.59 20.94
N SER A 382 -5.47 3.36 21.37
CA SER A 382 -6.11 3.08 22.67
C SER A 382 -5.14 2.90 23.84
N ASP A 383 -3.83 2.92 23.59
CA ASP A 383 -2.79 2.62 24.59
C ASP A 383 -2.91 1.22 25.22
N SER A 384 -3.20 0.20 24.42
CA SER A 384 -3.49 -1.15 24.93
C SER A 384 -2.63 -2.24 24.30
N PHE A 385 -2.37 -3.29 25.08
CA PHE A 385 -1.76 -4.52 24.57
C PHE A 385 -2.85 -5.44 24.02
N ILE A 386 -2.64 -5.93 22.81
CA ILE A 386 -3.58 -6.81 22.11
C ILE A 386 -3.06 -8.24 22.16
N ALA A 387 -3.83 -9.13 22.78
CA ALA A 387 -3.45 -10.51 22.98
C ALA A 387 -3.35 -11.26 21.65
N PRO A 388 -2.35 -12.15 21.49
CA PRO A 388 -2.28 -13.07 20.34
C PRO A 388 -3.38 -14.14 20.38
N VAL A 389 -4.09 -14.27 21.50
CA VAL A 389 -5.16 -15.24 21.73
C VAL A 389 -6.45 -14.50 22.01
N CYS A 390 -7.50 -14.93 21.35
CA CYS A 390 -8.81 -14.32 21.42
C CYS A 390 -9.52 -14.78 22.69
N ALA A 391 -9.77 -13.84 23.61
CA ALA A 391 -10.35 -14.14 24.93
C ALA A 391 -11.68 -14.90 24.84
N ALA A 392 -12.50 -14.59 23.83
CA ALA A 392 -13.81 -15.23 23.63
C ALA A 392 -13.73 -16.69 23.16
N THR A 393 -12.67 -17.09 22.44
CA THR A 393 -12.57 -18.42 21.82
C THR A 393 -11.45 -19.27 22.41
N GLY A 394 -10.52 -18.66 23.14
CA GLY A 394 -9.28 -19.30 23.58
C GLY A 394 -8.32 -19.63 22.43
N LYS A 395 -8.65 -19.23 21.20
CA LYS A 395 -7.89 -19.54 19.99
C LYS A 395 -6.94 -18.42 19.60
N GLU A 396 -5.83 -18.78 18.98
CA GLU A 396 -4.91 -17.84 18.34
C GLU A 396 -5.65 -16.94 17.35
N ARG A 397 -5.41 -15.64 17.45
CA ARG A 397 -5.93 -14.64 16.53
C ARG A 397 -5.55 -14.99 15.10
N GLN A 398 -6.45 -14.76 14.16
CA GLN A 398 -6.10 -14.79 12.74
C GLN A 398 -5.57 -13.44 12.31
N GLU A 399 -4.56 -13.45 11.44
CA GLU A 399 -4.10 -12.21 10.82
C GLU A 399 -5.06 -11.76 9.69
N PRO A 400 -4.98 -10.50 9.24
CA PRO A 400 -5.92 -9.95 8.28
C PRO A 400 -5.93 -10.70 6.95
N MET A 401 -4.81 -11.30 6.56
CA MET A 401 -4.60 -12.02 5.30
C MET A 401 -5.07 -13.48 5.32
N GLN A 402 -5.70 -13.94 6.40
CA GLN A 402 -6.33 -15.25 6.46
C GLN A 402 -7.60 -15.19 7.31
N ARG A 403 -8.75 -15.04 6.67
CA ARG A 403 -10.05 -14.94 7.35
C ARG A 403 -10.90 -16.19 7.08
N SER A 404 -10.66 -17.25 7.85
CA SER A 404 -11.45 -18.49 7.79
C SER A 404 -12.24 -18.77 9.08
N GLY A 405 -12.18 -17.88 10.07
CA GLY A 405 -12.83 -18.00 11.38
C GLY A 405 -13.36 -16.68 11.93
N SER A 406 -13.54 -16.60 13.25
CA SER A 406 -14.08 -15.40 13.90
C SER A 406 -13.04 -14.28 13.98
N THR A 407 -13.39 -13.09 13.50
CA THR A 407 -12.61 -11.87 13.73
C THR A 407 -12.69 -11.48 15.21
N CYS A 408 -11.59 -11.62 15.94
CA CYS A 408 -11.51 -11.25 17.36
C CYS A 408 -11.01 -9.82 17.54
N LEU A 409 -11.70 -8.88 16.90
CA LEU A 409 -11.48 -7.46 17.11
C LEU A 409 -11.79 -7.09 18.56
N PRO A 410 -10.88 -6.38 19.26
CA PRO A 410 -11.22 -5.74 20.51
C PRO A 410 -12.42 -4.80 20.31
N PRO A 411 -13.30 -4.64 21.32
CA PRO A 411 -14.42 -3.71 21.24
C PRO A 411 -13.97 -2.30 20.83
N GLY A 412 -14.67 -1.70 19.87
CA GLY A 412 -14.37 -0.35 19.36
C GLY A 412 -13.25 -0.26 18.31
N GLN A 413 -12.61 -1.38 17.95
CA GLN A 413 -11.60 -1.43 16.90
C GLN A 413 -12.21 -1.80 15.55
N ALA A 414 -11.76 -1.12 14.50
CA ALA A 414 -12.20 -1.39 13.13
C ALA A 414 -11.21 -2.27 12.34
N TYR A 415 -9.97 -2.40 12.81
CA TYR A 415 -8.88 -3.05 12.10
C TYR A 415 -8.23 -4.15 12.93
N ASP A 416 -7.95 -5.26 12.25
CA ASP A 416 -7.11 -6.33 12.79
C ASP A 416 -5.63 -5.96 12.69
N TRP A 417 -4.84 -6.41 13.66
CA TRP A 417 -3.38 -6.34 13.56
C TRP A 417 -2.86 -7.46 12.67
N TYR A 418 -1.87 -7.13 11.85
CA TYR A 418 -1.04 -8.11 11.15
C TYR A 418 -0.16 -8.85 12.15
N SER A 419 0.22 -10.09 11.83
CA SER A 419 1.26 -10.80 12.60
C SER A 419 2.57 -10.00 12.62
N ASP A 420 3.46 -10.31 13.55
CA ASP A 420 4.80 -9.70 13.59
C ASP A 420 5.60 -10.00 12.29
N TYR A 421 5.45 -11.20 11.73
CA TYR A 421 5.97 -11.58 10.42
C TYR A 421 5.41 -10.66 9.32
N SER A 422 4.09 -10.53 9.20
CA SER A 422 3.44 -9.70 8.17
C SER A 422 3.74 -8.21 8.35
N SER A 423 3.99 -7.78 9.59
CA SER A 423 4.45 -6.42 9.90
C SER A 423 5.87 -6.18 9.37
N LEU A 424 6.82 -7.09 9.62
CA LEU A 424 8.15 -6.96 9.01
C LEU A 424 8.10 -7.09 7.48
N PHE A 425 7.22 -7.95 6.94
CA PHE A 425 7.02 -8.08 5.50
C PHE A 425 6.56 -6.76 4.88
N GLN A 426 5.57 -6.11 5.46
CA GLN A 426 5.09 -4.79 5.02
C GLN A 426 6.17 -3.71 5.18
N PHE A 427 6.92 -3.71 6.28
CA PHE A 427 8.04 -2.79 6.47
C PHE A 427 9.04 -2.92 5.31
N ARG A 428 9.46 -4.15 4.98
CA ARG A 428 10.34 -4.46 3.84
C ARG A 428 9.73 -4.12 2.49
N PHE A 429 8.41 -4.19 2.35
CA PHE A 429 7.71 -3.73 1.14
C PHE A 429 7.84 -2.21 0.96
N PHE A 430 7.65 -1.43 2.02
CA PHE A 430 7.75 0.02 1.96
C PHE A 430 9.19 0.51 1.79
N VAL A 431 10.13 -0.02 2.58
CA VAL A 431 11.51 0.50 2.63
C VAL A 431 12.49 -0.27 1.74
N GLY A 432 12.12 -1.48 1.30
CA GLY A 432 13.01 -2.35 0.53
C GLY A 432 13.94 -3.18 1.39
N ALA A 433 14.51 -4.20 0.76
CA ALA A 433 15.51 -5.11 1.32
C ALA A 433 16.30 -5.75 0.18
N ALA A 434 17.61 -5.49 0.12
CA ALA A 434 18.47 -6.01 -0.96
C ALA A 434 18.55 -7.54 -1.01
N ALA A 435 18.43 -8.22 0.14
CA ALA A 435 18.52 -9.66 0.24
C ALA A 435 17.22 -10.27 0.76
N ALA A 436 16.95 -11.52 0.38
CA ALA A 436 15.95 -12.34 1.05
C ALA A 436 16.30 -12.50 2.54
N TYR A 437 15.28 -12.68 3.38
CA TYR A 437 15.43 -12.87 4.82
C TYR A 437 14.71 -14.14 5.23
N SER A 438 15.47 -15.10 5.75
CA SER A 438 14.98 -16.42 6.14
C SER A 438 15.57 -16.79 7.49
N GLY A 439 14.86 -17.62 8.23
CA GLY A 439 15.29 -18.10 9.53
C GLY A 439 14.22 -18.97 10.17
N SER A 440 14.25 -19.05 11.49
CA SER A 440 13.22 -19.71 12.28
C SER A 440 12.76 -18.81 13.43
N VAL A 441 11.51 -18.98 13.84
CA VAL A 441 10.92 -18.30 15.00
C VAL A 441 10.23 -19.33 15.88
N ALA A 442 10.21 -19.10 17.20
CA ALA A 442 9.45 -19.95 18.10
C ALA A 442 7.94 -19.75 17.85
N TYR A 443 7.20 -20.86 17.80
CA TYR A 443 5.75 -20.85 17.66
C TYR A 443 5.18 -21.96 18.55
N PRO A 444 4.95 -21.71 19.86
CA PRO A 444 4.55 -22.73 20.81
C PRO A 444 3.27 -23.51 20.44
N ARG A 445 2.44 -22.95 19.56
CA ARG A 445 1.17 -23.53 19.08
C ARG A 445 1.34 -24.31 17.78
N ASP A 446 2.55 -24.61 17.35
CA ASP A 446 2.81 -25.32 16.10
C ASP A 446 2.16 -26.72 16.10
N PRO A 447 1.13 -26.97 15.26
CA PRO A 447 0.49 -28.28 15.19
C PRO A 447 1.38 -29.36 14.55
N LEU A 448 2.50 -28.99 13.93
CA LEU A 448 3.50 -29.90 13.34
C LEU A 448 4.62 -30.27 14.32
N GLY A 449 4.58 -29.77 15.56
CA GLY A 449 5.57 -30.11 16.58
C GLY A 449 6.89 -29.33 16.50
N ASN A 450 7.05 -28.34 15.62
CA ASN A 450 8.27 -27.51 15.54
C ASN A 450 8.21 -26.27 16.44
N ALA A 451 7.63 -26.41 17.63
CA ALA A 451 7.30 -25.29 18.51
C ALA A 451 8.48 -24.36 18.84
N ALA A 452 9.70 -24.89 18.86
CA ALA A 452 10.90 -24.12 19.16
C ALA A 452 11.49 -23.36 17.95
N ALA A 453 11.19 -23.79 16.72
CA ALA A 453 11.86 -23.29 15.51
C ALA A 453 11.03 -23.56 14.24
N THR A 454 10.01 -22.74 14.00
CA THR A 454 9.23 -22.80 12.77
C THR A 454 9.89 -21.91 11.70
N PRO A 455 10.16 -22.45 10.49
CA PRO A 455 10.85 -21.71 9.44
C PRO A 455 10.02 -20.57 8.86
N PHE A 456 10.69 -19.52 8.40
CA PHE A 456 10.10 -18.43 7.62
C PHE A 456 11.02 -17.99 6.49
N GLN A 457 10.43 -17.37 5.46
CA GLN A 457 11.16 -16.80 4.34
C GLN A 457 10.45 -15.58 3.78
N MET A 458 11.20 -14.49 3.59
CA MET A 458 10.76 -13.26 2.94
C MET A 458 11.67 -12.97 1.75
N PRO A 459 11.14 -12.66 0.56
CA PRO A 459 11.97 -12.31 -0.60
C PRO A 459 12.71 -10.98 -0.40
N ALA A 460 13.69 -10.73 -1.26
CA ALA A 460 14.22 -9.38 -1.47
C ALA A 460 13.10 -8.46 -1.99
N LYS A 461 13.18 -7.17 -1.68
CA LYS A 461 12.18 -6.17 -2.08
C LYS A 461 12.87 -4.89 -2.54
N GLY A 462 12.36 -4.31 -3.63
CA GLY A 462 12.89 -3.05 -4.15
C GLY A 462 12.53 -1.81 -3.33
N GLY A 463 11.57 -1.91 -2.40
CA GLY A 463 11.00 -0.78 -1.68
C GLY A 463 10.01 0.02 -2.52
N LYS A 464 9.15 0.79 -1.86
CA LYS A 464 8.22 1.71 -2.51
C LYS A 464 8.86 3.07 -2.76
N VAL A 465 8.41 3.70 -3.84
CA VAL A 465 8.73 5.08 -4.14
C VAL A 465 7.89 5.96 -3.24
N VAL A 466 8.50 6.99 -2.66
CA VAL A 466 7.81 8.07 -1.97
C VAL A 466 7.96 9.35 -2.78
N ALA A 467 6.86 10.10 -2.91
CA ALA A 467 6.90 11.42 -3.54
C ALA A 467 7.29 12.48 -2.49
N VAL A 468 8.16 13.41 -2.89
CA VAL A 468 8.65 14.50 -2.06
C VAL A 468 8.53 15.80 -2.84
N LEU A 469 7.80 16.80 -2.35
CA LEU A 469 7.70 18.12 -3.00
C LEU A 469 8.44 19.20 -2.21
N PRO A 470 9.76 19.37 -2.36
CA PRO A 470 10.41 20.52 -1.75
C PRO A 470 10.08 21.77 -2.58
N ASN A 471 9.13 22.58 -2.10
CA ASN A 471 8.84 23.96 -2.54
C ASN A 471 8.91 24.23 -4.05
N SER A 472 8.48 23.27 -4.88
CA SER A 472 8.57 23.33 -6.34
C SER A 472 7.39 22.62 -7.00
N SER A 473 7.14 22.90 -8.28
CA SER A 473 6.04 22.34 -9.06
C SER A 473 6.26 20.90 -9.54
N GLN A 474 7.37 20.23 -9.15
CA GLN A 474 7.67 18.84 -9.51
C GLN A 474 8.16 18.02 -8.30
N PRO A 475 7.58 16.83 -8.02
CA PRO A 475 8.02 15.99 -6.92
C PRO A 475 9.32 15.31 -7.27
N LEU A 476 10.23 15.39 -6.32
CA LEU A 476 11.35 14.50 -6.21
C LEU A 476 10.81 13.15 -5.74
N LEU A 477 10.94 12.15 -6.60
CA LEU A 477 10.65 10.78 -6.23
C LEU A 477 11.88 10.20 -5.56
N LYS A 478 11.70 9.74 -4.33
CA LYS A 478 12.76 9.12 -3.57
C LYS A 478 12.42 7.67 -3.29
N ARG A 479 13.46 6.87 -3.14
CA ARG A 479 13.34 5.50 -2.66
C ARG A 479 14.46 5.27 -1.68
N TRP A 480 14.19 4.50 -0.65
CA TRP A 480 15.25 4.08 0.25
C TRP A 480 16.22 3.17 -0.49
N ASP A 481 17.50 3.55 -0.47
CA ASP A 481 18.57 2.69 -0.96
C ASP A 481 19.25 2.01 0.23
N THR A 482 19.03 0.70 0.33
CA THR A 482 19.59 -0.11 1.40
C THR A 482 21.12 -0.19 1.38
N ALA A 483 21.77 0.10 0.24
CA ALA A 483 23.23 0.10 0.15
C ALA A 483 23.84 1.36 0.77
N SER A 484 23.29 2.54 0.45
CA SER A 484 23.74 3.81 1.03
C SER A 484 23.16 4.12 2.40
N GLY A 485 22.06 3.46 2.80
CA GLY A 485 21.36 3.78 4.04
C GLY A 485 20.73 5.17 4.02
N SER A 486 20.24 5.61 2.86
CA SER A 486 19.64 6.93 2.68
C SER A 486 18.50 6.91 1.66
N TYR A 487 17.62 7.91 1.74
CA TYR A 487 16.65 8.18 0.68
C TYR A 487 17.37 8.88 -0.47
N VAL A 488 17.67 8.10 -1.51
CA VAL A 488 18.25 8.63 -2.74
C VAL A 488 17.13 9.10 -3.65
N ALA A 489 17.41 10.14 -4.44
CA ALA A 489 16.60 10.42 -5.61
C ALA A 489 16.54 9.13 -6.42
N GLN A 490 15.35 8.60 -6.64
CA GLN A 490 15.23 7.45 -7.49
C GLN A 490 15.49 7.95 -8.90
N ALA A 491 16.71 7.71 -9.40
CA ALA A 491 16.94 7.62 -10.82
C ALA A 491 15.96 6.56 -11.31
N GLN A 492 14.88 7.02 -11.94
CA GLN A 492 13.91 6.14 -12.56
C GLN A 492 14.69 5.21 -13.50
N PRO A 493 14.45 3.89 -13.47
CA PRO A 493 15.35 2.88 -14.03
C PRO A 493 15.81 3.28 -15.44
N ALA A 494 17.03 3.82 -15.59
CA ALA A 494 17.52 4.48 -16.82
C ALA A 494 16.40 5.01 -17.75
N LEU A 495 15.39 5.68 -17.19
CA LEU A 495 14.27 6.15 -17.98
C LEU A 495 14.75 7.44 -18.63
N SER A 496 14.72 7.49 -19.96
CA SER A 496 14.97 8.73 -20.69
C SER A 496 14.05 9.84 -20.16
N ALA A 497 14.46 11.10 -20.33
CA ALA A 497 13.61 12.24 -19.99
C ALA A 497 12.22 12.19 -20.67
N ASN A 498 12.09 11.47 -21.79
CA ASN A 498 10.81 11.21 -22.44
C ASN A 498 9.97 10.16 -21.71
N GLN A 499 10.57 9.07 -21.22
CA GLN A 499 9.92 8.09 -20.34
C GLN A 499 9.39 8.71 -19.04
N MET A 500 10.10 9.69 -18.47
CA MET A 500 9.64 10.40 -17.27
C MET A 500 8.29 11.12 -17.46
N LYS A 501 8.12 11.84 -18.58
CA LYS A 501 6.88 12.60 -18.89
C LYS A 501 5.63 11.71 -18.99
N HIS A 502 5.85 10.41 -19.20
CA HIS A 502 4.80 9.45 -19.44
C HIS A 502 4.21 8.84 -18.16
N PHE A 503 5.08 8.55 -17.18
CA PHE A 503 4.70 7.90 -15.92
C PHE A 503 4.41 8.89 -14.80
N TYR A 504 4.78 10.16 -14.97
CA TYR A 504 4.68 11.16 -13.90
C TYR A 504 3.91 12.40 -14.34
N PRO A 505 3.18 13.04 -13.41
CA PRO A 505 2.57 14.32 -13.69
C PRO A 505 3.59 15.40 -14.01
N GLN A 506 3.18 16.31 -14.88
CA GLN A 506 3.88 17.54 -15.20
C GLN A 506 3.36 18.72 -14.37
N GLN A 507 2.13 18.61 -13.87
CA GLN A 507 1.52 19.57 -12.95
C GLN A 507 0.82 18.81 -11.83
N TYR A 508 0.98 19.31 -10.61
CA TYR A 508 0.44 18.71 -9.39
C TYR A 508 -0.58 19.64 -8.76
N ASN A 509 -1.45 19.07 -7.93
CA ASN A 509 -2.45 19.78 -7.14
C ASN A 509 -3.18 20.90 -7.92
N THR A 510 -3.67 20.58 -9.12
CA THR A 510 -4.32 21.52 -10.03
C THR A 510 -5.75 21.08 -10.34
N LYS A 511 -6.60 22.00 -10.76
CA LYS A 511 -7.98 21.68 -11.15
C LYS A 511 -7.97 20.86 -12.43
N VAL A 512 -8.52 19.66 -12.36
CA VAL A 512 -8.60 18.71 -13.47
C VAL A 512 -10.02 18.28 -13.70
N VAL A 513 -10.30 17.96 -14.97
CA VAL A 513 -11.46 17.18 -15.37
C VAL A 513 -10.96 15.82 -15.88
N THR A 514 -11.30 14.76 -15.16
CA THR A 514 -11.02 13.39 -15.60
C THR A 514 -12.15 12.91 -16.49
N VAL A 515 -11.81 12.64 -17.75
CA VAL A 515 -12.68 11.90 -18.66
C VAL A 515 -12.31 10.43 -18.59
N TRP A 516 -13.29 9.57 -18.43
CA TRP A 516 -13.08 8.14 -18.24
C TRP A 516 -14.19 7.30 -18.88
N GLY A 517 -13.94 6.01 -19.00
CA GLY A 517 -14.92 5.08 -19.54
C GLY A 517 -14.33 3.72 -19.86
N SER A 518 -14.94 3.06 -20.83
CA SER A 518 -14.57 1.73 -21.28
C SER A 518 -14.60 1.63 -22.80
N TYR A 519 -13.82 0.72 -23.35
CA TYR A 519 -13.89 0.35 -24.76
C TYR A 519 -13.82 -1.17 -24.89
N SER A 520 -14.61 -1.71 -25.81
CA SER A 520 -14.51 -3.11 -26.20
C SER A 520 -14.48 -3.27 -27.72
N SER A 521 -13.49 -4.02 -28.20
CA SER A 521 -13.35 -4.37 -29.62
C SER A 521 -14.36 -5.43 -30.07
N ALA A 522 -14.86 -6.25 -29.14
CA ALA A 522 -15.78 -7.34 -29.44
C ALA A 522 -17.23 -7.08 -29.01
N THR A 523 -17.47 -6.15 -28.07
CA THR A 523 -18.81 -5.84 -27.56
C THR A 523 -19.07 -4.33 -27.57
N PRO A 524 -19.51 -3.76 -28.71
CA PRO A 524 -19.72 -2.31 -28.85
C PRO A 524 -20.62 -1.68 -27.78
N ALA A 525 -21.65 -2.42 -27.31
CA ALA A 525 -22.54 -1.96 -26.24
C ALA A 525 -21.84 -1.74 -24.87
N ALA A 526 -20.65 -2.30 -24.69
CA ALA A 526 -19.80 -2.11 -23.50
C ALA A 526 -18.82 -0.93 -23.64
N THR A 527 -18.77 -0.29 -24.81
CA THR A 527 -17.99 0.94 -25.01
C THR A 527 -18.78 2.13 -24.45
N SER A 528 -18.14 2.95 -23.63
CA SER A 528 -18.79 4.08 -22.97
C SER A 528 -17.83 5.23 -22.70
N ILE A 529 -18.37 6.44 -22.67
CA ILE A 529 -17.78 7.61 -22.02
C ILE A 529 -18.68 7.94 -20.83
N GLN A 530 -18.08 8.02 -19.65
CA GLN A 530 -18.78 8.27 -18.39
C GLN A 530 -18.87 9.77 -18.10
N PRO A 531 -19.78 10.20 -17.21
CA PRO A 531 -19.79 11.59 -16.73
C PRO A 531 -18.40 12.00 -16.23
N PRO A 532 -17.89 13.17 -16.66
CA PRO A 532 -16.56 13.62 -16.29
C PRO A 532 -16.49 13.97 -14.80
N LEU A 533 -15.36 13.68 -14.17
CA LEU A 533 -15.11 13.97 -12.76
C LEU A 533 -14.28 15.24 -12.63
N ARG A 534 -14.69 16.19 -11.78
CA ARG A 534 -13.99 17.47 -11.58
C ARG A 534 -13.46 17.55 -10.16
N TYR A 535 -12.16 17.77 -10.00
CA TYR A 535 -11.49 17.81 -8.69
C TYR A 535 -10.09 18.42 -8.79
N VAL A 536 -9.40 18.49 -7.65
CA VAL A 536 -7.99 18.86 -7.61
C VAL A 536 -7.14 17.60 -7.69
N GLY A 537 -6.40 17.46 -8.78
CA GLY A 537 -5.60 16.28 -9.09
C GLY A 537 -4.29 16.65 -9.78
N HIS A 538 -3.83 15.80 -10.69
CA HIS A 538 -2.55 15.95 -11.38
C HIS A 538 -2.71 15.82 -12.90
N LEU A 539 -1.87 16.53 -13.66
CA LEU A 539 -1.87 16.47 -15.13
C LEU A 539 -0.61 15.80 -15.64
N LYS A 540 -0.77 14.73 -16.42
CA LYS A 540 0.31 14.12 -17.20
C LYS A 540 0.41 14.73 -18.59
N LYS A 541 1.50 14.44 -19.30
CA LYS A 541 1.58 14.71 -20.74
C LYS A 541 0.47 13.94 -21.46
N THR A 542 -0.34 14.65 -22.23
CA THR A 542 -1.23 14.09 -23.24
C THR A 542 -0.63 14.33 -24.62
N TRP A 543 -0.91 13.41 -25.55
CA TRP A 543 -0.46 13.52 -26.93
C TRP A 543 -1.67 13.78 -27.84
N ASN A 544 -1.62 14.87 -28.58
CA ASN A 544 -2.53 15.14 -29.68
C ASN A 544 -1.94 14.55 -30.96
N PRO A 545 -2.51 13.47 -31.53
CA PRO A 545 -1.90 12.80 -32.67
C PRO A 545 -2.07 13.61 -33.97
N SER A 546 -2.90 14.66 -33.97
CA SER A 546 -3.05 15.60 -35.08
C SER A 546 -2.07 16.77 -35.03
N ASP A 547 -1.33 16.93 -33.93
CA ASP A 547 -0.27 17.93 -33.79
C ASP A 547 1.07 17.35 -34.27
N ALA A 548 1.82 18.13 -35.07
CA ALA A 548 3.04 17.64 -35.70
C ALA A 548 4.18 17.35 -34.69
N ALA A 549 4.28 18.13 -33.61
CA ALA A 549 5.30 17.94 -32.59
C ALA A 549 4.97 16.71 -31.73
N ASP A 550 3.72 16.57 -31.30
CA ASP A 550 3.27 15.39 -30.55
C ASP A 550 3.34 14.12 -31.40
N PHE A 551 3.01 14.18 -32.69
CA PHE A 551 3.13 13.04 -33.60
C PHE A 551 4.60 12.61 -33.79
N THR A 552 5.50 13.57 -33.91
CA THR A 552 6.96 13.30 -33.94
C THR A 552 7.43 12.67 -32.64
N ASP A 553 6.96 13.20 -31.50
CA ASP A 553 7.26 12.63 -30.18
C ASP A 553 6.75 11.19 -30.09
N ILE A 554 5.48 10.91 -30.45
CA ILE A 554 4.91 9.54 -30.52
C ILE A 554 5.82 8.61 -31.32
N LYS A 555 6.23 8.99 -32.54
CA LYS A 555 7.09 8.17 -33.39
C LYS A 555 8.49 7.94 -32.82
N SER A 556 8.97 8.77 -31.90
CA SER A 556 10.28 8.59 -31.25
C SER A 556 10.32 7.40 -30.29
N TRP A 557 9.18 6.84 -29.90
CA TRP A 557 9.07 5.72 -28.95
C TRP A 557 9.27 4.33 -29.58
N VAL A 558 10.11 4.24 -30.63
CA VAL A 558 10.43 3.00 -31.37
C VAL A 558 10.85 1.84 -30.47
N SER A 559 11.45 2.12 -29.31
CA SER A 559 11.92 1.13 -28.33
C SER A 559 11.34 1.34 -26.93
N GLY A 560 10.27 2.13 -26.80
CA GLY A 560 9.73 2.54 -25.50
C GLY A 560 8.34 1.97 -25.21
N ASP A 561 8.09 1.63 -23.95
CA ASP A 561 6.85 0.98 -23.51
C ASP A 561 5.57 1.77 -23.78
N ALA A 562 5.67 3.08 -24.06
CA ALA A 562 4.52 3.97 -24.13
C ALA A 562 3.50 3.62 -25.22
N PHE A 563 4.00 3.22 -26.40
CA PHE A 563 3.19 2.96 -27.59
C PHE A 563 3.54 1.61 -28.26
N TRP A 564 4.51 0.87 -27.70
CA TRP A 564 4.93 -0.44 -28.20
C TRP A 564 3.79 -1.48 -28.15
N TRP A 565 3.00 -1.44 -27.08
CA TRP A 565 1.84 -2.33 -26.85
C TRP A 565 0.53 -1.81 -27.44
N GLY A 566 0.57 -0.64 -28.08
CA GLY A 566 -0.55 -0.03 -28.78
C GLY A 566 -1.28 1.07 -28.02
N ALA A 567 -1.88 1.99 -28.77
CA ALA A 567 -2.75 3.04 -28.26
C ALA A 567 -3.85 3.33 -29.28
N ASP A 568 -4.86 2.47 -29.27
CA ASP A 568 -5.84 2.34 -30.34
C ASP A 568 -6.98 3.36 -30.25
N LEU A 569 -6.99 4.20 -29.22
CA LEU A 569 -8.09 5.12 -28.95
C LEU A 569 -7.62 6.57 -28.94
N VAL A 570 -8.47 7.45 -29.46
CA VAL A 570 -8.31 8.90 -29.35
C VAL A 570 -9.57 9.49 -28.75
N LEU A 571 -9.43 10.20 -27.63
CA LEU A 571 -10.48 11.04 -27.09
C LEU A 571 -10.41 12.42 -27.75
N ARG A 572 -11.54 12.92 -28.25
CA ARG A 572 -11.73 14.33 -28.59
C ARG A 572 -12.73 14.94 -27.63
N VAL A 573 -12.35 16.05 -26.99
CA VAL A 573 -13.23 16.86 -26.14
C VAL A 573 -13.49 18.16 -26.85
N ASN A 574 -14.74 18.42 -27.20
CA ASN A 574 -15.17 19.69 -27.76
C ASN A 574 -15.64 20.60 -26.62
N TYR A 575 -15.24 21.86 -26.67
CA TYR A 575 -15.57 22.86 -25.66
C TYR A 575 -16.65 23.82 -26.16
N SER A 576 -17.35 24.47 -25.24
CA SER A 576 -18.44 25.40 -25.56
C SER A 576 -17.98 26.63 -26.34
N ASP A 577 -16.68 26.95 -26.32
CA ASP A 577 -16.07 28.04 -27.12
C ASP A 577 -15.75 27.63 -28.57
N GLY A 578 -16.13 26.41 -28.99
CA GLY A 578 -15.86 25.87 -30.32
C GLY A 578 -14.46 25.27 -30.49
N SER A 579 -13.58 25.44 -29.51
CA SER A 579 -12.28 24.76 -29.49
C SER A 579 -12.40 23.29 -29.13
N PHE A 580 -11.35 22.50 -29.36
CA PHE A 580 -11.30 21.11 -28.93
C PHE A 580 -9.90 20.73 -28.45
N ARG A 581 -9.82 19.65 -27.66
CA ARG A 581 -8.59 18.94 -27.32
C ARG A 581 -8.68 17.50 -27.79
N GLN A 582 -7.53 16.93 -28.18
CA GLN A 582 -7.40 15.51 -28.49
C GLN A 582 -6.34 14.87 -27.60
N ALA A 583 -6.58 13.63 -27.20
CA ALA A 583 -5.63 12.84 -26.42
C ALA A 583 -5.66 11.39 -26.90
N VAL A 584 -4.48 10.85 -27.25
CA VAL A 584 -4.29 9.40 -27.42
C VAL A 584 -4.43 8.71 -26.07
N LEU A 585 -5.23 7.64 -26.02
CA LEU A 585 -5.37 6.77 -24.85
C LEU A 585 -4.58 5.50 -25.06
N LYS A 586 -3.75 5.16 -24.09
CA LYS A 586 -2.77 4.06 -24.17
C LYS A 586 -3.40 2.71 -23.80
N VAL A 587 -4.40 2.33 -24.57
CA VAL A 587 -5.09 1.04 -24.46
C VAL A 587 -5.26 0.47 -25.86
N ALA A 588 -5.11 -0.84 -26.01
CA ALA A 588 -5.21 -1.51 -27.29
C ALA A 588 -5.92 -2.87 -27.17
N PRO A 589 -7.18 -2.91 -26.69
CA PRO A 589 -7.94 -4.15 -26.75
C PRO A 589 -8.28 -4.45 -28.21
N ARG A 590 -7.84 -5.62 -28.69
CA ARG A 590 -7.93 -6.03 -30.10
C ARG A 590 -8.53 -7.40 -30.30
N SER A 591 -8.82 -8.14 -29.23
CA SER A 591 -9.42 -9.46 -29.38
C SER A 591 -10.84 -9.33 -29.94
N ALA A 592 -11.16 -10.17 -30.93
CA ALA A 592 -12.54 -10.33 -31.43
C ALA A 592 -13.35 -11.31 -30.57
N ASP A 593 -12.69 -12.10 -29.71
CA ASP A 593 -13.37 -12.98 -28.75
C ASP A 593 -13.95 -12.13 -27.60
N PRO A 594 -15.29 -12.05 -27.46
CA PRO A 594 -15.92 -11.20 -26.46
C PRO A 594 -15.72 -11.70 -25.03
N LEU A 595 -15.21 -12.91 -24.81
CA LEU A 595 -14.85 -13.45 -23.50
C LEU A 595 -13.38 -13.20 -23.13
N SER A 596 -12.56 -12.76 -24.08
CA SER A 596 -11.15 -12.46 -23.83
C SER A 596 -11.01 -11.15 -23.07
N GLY A 597 -10.14 -11.12 -22.05
CA GLY A 597 -9.74 -9.90 -21.36
C GLY A 597 -9.14 -8.86 -22.31
N ASP A 598 -8.48 -9.30 -23.39
CA ASP A 598 -7.89 -8.44 -24.41
C ASP A 598 -8.93 -7.85 -25.39
N SER A 599 -10.22 -8.13 -25.19
CA SER A 599 -11.32 -7.50 -25.94
C SER A 599 -11.88 -6.26 -25.25
N TYR A 600 -11.38 -5.90 -24.07
CA TYR A 600 -11.91 -4.82 -23.23
C TYR A 600 -10.80 -4.04 -22.52
N ALA A 601 -10.93 -2.72 -22.46
CA ALA A 601 -10.07 -1.88 -21.64
C ALA A 601 -10.84 -0.75 -20.96
N PRO A 602 -10.68 -0.56 -19.63
CA PRO A 602 -11.04 0.69 -18.99
C PRO A 602 -10.00 1.77 -19.34
N TRP A 603 -10.42 3.04 -19.37
CA TRP A 603 -9.51 4.14 -19.68
C TRP A 603 -9.90 5.40 -18.91
N ALA A 604 -8.91 6.26 -18.64
CA ALA A 604 -9.11 7.60 -18.11
C ALA A 604 -7.98 8.54 -18.53
N VAL A 605 -8.28 9.84 -18.62
CA VAL A 605 -7.33 10.91 -18.89
C VAL A 605 -7.71 12.16 -18.11
N ASN A 606 -6.73 12.80 -17.48
CA ASN A 606 -6.91 14.10 -16.85
C ASN A 606 -6.63 15.20 -17.88
N LEU A 607 -7.57 16.14 -17.99
CA LEU A 607 -7.43 17.36 -18.77
C LEU A 607 -7.49 18.57 -17.82
N PRO A 608 -6.88 19.71 -18.17
CA PRO A 608 -7.05 20.94 -17.40
C PRO A 608 -8.53 21.31 -17.29
N ASP A 609 -8.98 21.66 -16.09
CA ASP A 609 -10.33 22.20 -15.89
C ASP A 609 -10.34 23.72 -16.09
N ASP A 610 -10.10 24.14 -17.32
CA ASP A 610 -10.04 25.55 -17.74
C ASP A 610 -11.13 25.92 -18.75
N LYS A 611 -11.96 24.95 -19.16
CA LYS A 611 -13.01 25.13 -20.17
C LYS A 611 -14.22 24.23 -19.92
N THR A 612 -15.40 24.71 -20.32
CA THR A 612 -16.65 23.95 -20.27
C THR A 612 -16.72 22.94 -21.41
N ILE A 613 -16.84 21.66 -21.08
CA ILE A 613 -17.02 20.57 -22.05
C ILE A 613 -18.41 20.69 -22.67
N ALA A 614 -18.48 20.73 -24.00
CA ALA A 614 -19.72 20.72 -24.76
C ALA A 614 -20.08 19.32 -25.27
N SER A 615 -19.10 18.50 -25.64
CA SER A 615 -19.32 17.09 -26.00
C SER A 615 -17.99 16.33 -26.01
N MET A 616 -18.06 15.01 -25.99
CA MET A 616 -16.88 14.15 -26.10
C MET A 616 -17.11 13.05 -27.14
N VAL A 617 -16.08 12.75 -27.92
CA VAL A 617 -16.10 11.71 -28.95
C VAL A 617 -14.90 10.80 -28.74
N LEU A 618 -15.16 9.50 -28.62
CA LEU A 618 -14.13 8.48 -28.57
C LEU A 618 -13.98 7.88 -29.97
N TYR A 619 -12.76 7.91 -30.49
CA TYR A 619 -12.40 7.30 -31.76
C TYR A 619 -11.57 6.04 -31.53
N SER A 620 -11.76 5.04 -32.39
CA SER A 620 -10.84 3.92 -32.56
C SER A 620 -9.99 4.14 -33.81
N ARG A 621 -8.67 4.04 -33.63
CA ARG A 621 -7.67 3.99 -34.69
C ARG A 621 -6.51 3.15 -34.17
N PRO A 622 -6.40 1.86 -34.57
CA PRO A 622 -5.28 1.03 -34.18
C PRO A 622 -3.94 1.70 -34.47
N MET A 623 -3.06 1.74 -33.47
CA MET A 623 -1.77 2.41 -33.57
C MET A 623 -0.75 1.78 -32.64
N GLU A 624 0.45 1.55 -33.16
CA GLU A 624 1.65 1.15 -32.40
C GLU A 624 2.88 1.90 -32.91
N VAL A 625 3.93 1.88 -32.09
CA VAL A 625 5.25 2.34 -32.47
C VAL A 625 6.23 1.22 -32.16
N ARG A 626 6.69 0.51 -33.19
CA ARG A 626 7.62 -0.62 -33.10
C ARG A 626 8.84 -0.40 -34.00
N ASN A 627 9.66 -1.43 -34.13
CA ASN A 627 10.80 -1.45 -35.05
C ASN A 627 10.41 -1.01 -36.47
N PRO A 628 11.22 -0.20 -37.19
CA PRO A 628 10.87 0.30 -38.53
C PRO A 628 10.70 -0.77 -39.62
N GLY A 629 11.20 -1.99 -39.40
CA GLY A 629 11.02 -3.14 -40.30
C GLY A 629 9.73 -3.94 -40.06
N ASP A 630 8.97 -3.63 -39.01
CA ASP A 630 7.73 -4.32 -38.68
C ASP A 630 6.57 -3.75 -39.51
N ASN A 631 6.11 -4.52 -40.50
CA ASN A 631 5.15 -4.09 -41.51
C ASN A 631 3.68 -4.14 -41.07
N ARG A 632 3.40 -4.25 -39.76
CA ARG A 632 2.04 -4.12 -39.23
C ARG A 632 1.42 -2.80 -39.72
N PRO A 633 0.18 -2.81 -40.25
CA PRO A 633 -0.42 -1.64 -40.89
C PRO A 633 -0.62 -0.45 -39.93
N TYR A 634 -0.68 -0.72 -38.63
CA TYR A 634 -0.82 0.26 -37.56
C TYR A 634 0.51 0.67 -36.91
N ASN A 635 1.66 0.14 -37.35
CA ASN A 635 2.98 0.58 -36.88
C ASN A 635 3.38 1.90 -37.55
N LEU A 636 3.40 2.99 -36.79
CA LEU A 636 3.74 4.33 -37.30
C LEU A 636 5.22 4.49 -37.69
N SER A 637 6.08 3.60 -37.21
CA SER A 637 7.52 3.59 -37.52
C SER A 637 7.85 2.83 -38.79
N TYR A 638 6.92 2.04 -39.31
CA TYR A 638 7.13 1.29 -40.54
C TYR A 638 7.38 2.24 -41.71
N SER A 639 8.44 1.99 -42.48
CA SER A 639 8.83 2.87 -43.60
C SER A 639 7.76 3.00 -44.68
N GLY A 640 6.91 1.97 -44.87
CA GLY A 640 5.77 2.01 -45.79
C GLY A 640 4.50 2.62 -45.20
N ASN A 641 4.50 3.06 -43.93
CA ASN A 641 3.34 3.71 -43.33
C ASN A 641 3.29 5.19 -43.70
N THR A 642 2.24 5.60 -44.42
CA THR A 642 2.03 6.98 -44.90
C THR A 642 1.21 7.84 -43.93
N THR A 643 1.00 7.38 -42.69
CA THR A 643 0.31 8.14 -41.65
C THR A 643 1.16 9.32 -41.21
N THR A 644 0.55 10.50 -41.19
CA THR A 644 1.12 11.77 -40.73
C THR A 644 0.17 12.38 -39.71
N ALA A 645 0.62 13.40 -38.98
CA ALA A 645 -0.24 14.15 -38.07
C ALA A 645 -1.51 14.66 -38.79
N ALA A 646 -1.35 15.20 -40.01
CA ALA A 646 -2.44 15.79 -40.79
C ALA A 646 -3.52 14.76 -41.22
N ASN A 647 -3.15 13.51 -41.46
CA ASN A 647 -4.09 12.44 -41.86
C ASN A 647 -4.37 11.42 -40.75
N TYR A 648 -3.88 11.65 -39.52
CA TYR A 648 -4.08 10.71 -38.41
C TYR A 648 -5.56 10.55 -38.02
N MET A 649 -6.42 11.53 -38.27
CA MET A 649 -7.84 11.35 -37.98
C MET A 649 -8.65 10.84 -39.18
N SER A 650 -8.07 10.76 -40.38
CA SER A 650 -8.82 10.45 -41.61
C SER A 650 -9.34 9.01 -41.68
N THR A 651 -8.73 8.07 -40.95
CA THR A 651 -9.16 6.66 -40.89
C THR A 651 -9.65 6.27 -39.49
N ALA A 652 -9.83 7.23 -38.58
CA ALA A 652 -10.33 6.96 -37.25
C ALA A 652 -11.86 6.80 -37.27
N THR A 653 -12.38 5.81 -36.55
CA THR A 653 -13.82 5.51 -36.50
C THR A 653 -14.41 5.96 -35.17
N VAL A 654 -15.59 6.58 -35.17
CA VAL A 654 -16.28 6.93 -33.93
C VAL A 654 -16.81 5.66 -33.26
N VAL A 655 -16.50 5.46 -31.99
CA VAL A 655 -16.93 4.29 -31.21
C VAL A 655 -17.79 4.64 -30.00
N ALA A 656 -17.74 5.88 -29.51
CA ALA A 656 -18.70 6.40 -28.54
C ALA A 656 -18.80 7.92 -28.60
N ASN A 657 -19.93 8.45 -28.14
CA ASN A 657 -20.19 9.87 -27.98
C ASN A 657 -20.78 10.13 -26.58
N TRP A 658 -20.44 11.27 -26.00
CA TRP A 658 -21.07 11.82 -24.81
C TRP A 658 -21.57 13.24 -25.16
N PRO A 659 -22.87 13.50 -24.97
CA PRO A 659 -23.53 14.71 -25.48
C PRO A 659 -23.14 15.98 -24.75
#